data_AF-A0A528FIG7-F1
#
_entry.id   AF-A0A528FIG7-F1
#
_cell.length_a   1.000
_cell.length_b   1.000
_cell.length_c   1.000
_cell.angle_alpha   90.00
_cell.angle_beta   90.00
_cell.angle_gamma   90.00
#
_symmetry.space_group_name_H-M   'P 1'
#
loop_
_entity.id
_entity.type
_entity.pdbx_description
1 polymer ?
#
loop_
_entity_poly.entity_id
_entity_poly.type
_entity_poly.pdbx_seq_one_letter_code
_entity_poly.pdbx_strand_id
1 'polypeptide(L)'
;MNRGSFLFVESNTTGTGELLMKRARALGFEPYLVTRNPARYPFLKDSVAHVVEAETRSPDELIGVAAKLGRLAGIYSSSDYFVEAASSAATAIGLPAANPKAIATCRNKWKQAAELQRQSITIPETRLATSVRDVEKILAQATLPVVVKPVSGSGSSGVRLCDTAAAAIKAFESARGALLDQVGLCSPDVLIQKYIRGKEYSAEIIANDGTLHCLGILAKHKGPPPCFVEVGHDFPAPLPERSLQELACFAVSAVSALGLEFGPAHVEFVIAEPGPVIIEVNPRLAGGMIPVMLSHALRTSILDMVINLYAGQGFTPPRAGGRAGAIRFRLAHESGKLKRLSFSRTPGPTVPEAGLLKYGGEDVQINGDFRDRVAYAVGVADELDAAVIAAQQMIDSTVMDMEEAAGESDNKQVAGASEGRWNLHPEAMKLLAPPIEISRDGRLLRHQATIDEAHLVMLADQGLINREVAADLLKHIFHLQDEGFQSLEGRDAPRGLYLAYEAELAARAGPEKAGWLHLARSRNDLNATISLLVLREAGCAISQEIGIAQDALLQRVEEASRFVAPLYSQYQIAIPGSPGHYLLSVFFALRRERQRLHCLLEDIKNCPMGAGAGGGTSLPIDPLKTANLLGFELPSFNSLDAVASRDHHLQ
;
A
#
# COMPACT_ATOMS: atom_id res chain seq x y z
N MET A 1 -21.85 -30.85 -13.11
CA MET A 1 -22.99 -29.93 -12.83
C MET A 1 -22.41 -28.54 -12.67
N ASN A 2 -22.84 -27.56 -13.46
CA ASN A 2 -22.37 -26.18 -13.35
C ASN A 2 -23.02 -25.52 -12.11
N ARG A 3 -22.24 -25.25 -11.06
CA ARG A 3 -22.67 -24.63 -9.80
C ARG A 3 -22.73 -23.09 -9.89
N GLY A 4 -22.47 -22.52 -11.07
CA GLY A 4 -22.42 -21.09 -11.31
C GLY A 4 -21.00 -20.54 -11.29
N SER A 5 -20.90 -19.21 -11.40
CA SER A 5 -19.62 -18.51 -11.42
C SER A 5 -19.06 -18.30 -10.02
N PHE A 6 -17.74 -18.29 -9.87
CA PHE A 6 -17.07 -17.92 -8.61
C PHE A 6 -15.99 -16.88 -8.90
N LEU A 7 -16.10 -15.70 -8.29
CA LEU A 7 -15.24 -14.56 -8.59
C LEU A 7 -14.11 -14.43 -7.56
N PHE A 8 -12.88 -14.50 -8.03
CA PHE A 8 -11.68 -14.20 -7.27
C PHE A 8 -11.24 -12.76 -7.52
N VAL A 9 -11.11 -11.95 -6.47
CA VAL A 9 -10.63 -10.57 -6.56
C VAL A 9 -9.15 -10.54 -6.23
N GLU A 10 -8.34 -10.37 -7.26
CA GLU A 10 -6.88 -10.53 -7.18
C GLU A 10 -6.49 -11.90 -6.57
N SER A 11 -5.19 -12.15 -6.46
CA SER A 11 -4.69 -13.39 -5.89
C SER A 11 -3.35 -13.20 -5.20
N ASN A 12 -2.99 -14.12 -4.30
CA ASN A 12 -1.60 -14.27 -3.90
C ASN A 12 -0.75 -14.69 -5.11
N THR A 13 0.42 -14.08 -5.25
CA THR A 13 1.36 -14.40 -6.35
C THR A 13 2.09 -15.73 -6.13
N THR A 14 2.13 -16.22 -4.88
CA THR A 14 2.69 -17.51 -4.49
C THR A 14 1.73 -18.25 -3.55
N GLY A 15 1.94 -19.55 -3.35
CA GLY A 15 1.11 -20.36 -2.45
C GLY A 15 -0.23 -20.76 -3.07
N THR A 16 -1.32 -20.59 -2.33
CA THR A 16 -2.65 -21.14 -2.66
C THR A 16 -3.44 -20.38 -3.74
N GLY A 17 -2.91 -19.28 -4.28
CA GLY A 17 -3.64 -18.39 -5.20
C GLY A 17 -4.25 -19.10 -6.41
N GLU A 18 -3.41 -19.73 -7.24
CA GLU A 18 -3.87 -20.50 -8.40
C GLU A 18 -4.65 -21.76 -7.97
N LEU A 19 -4.24 -22.40 -6.87
CA LEU A 19 -4.88 -23.62 -6.37
C LEU A 19 -6.35 -23.39 -6.01
N LEU A 20 -6.71 -22.24 -5.44
CA LEU A 20 -8.11 -21.90 -5.15
C LEU A 20 -8.98 -21.92 -6.41
N MET A 21 -8.47 -21.40 -7.53
CA MET A 21 -9.19 -21.41 -8.81
C MET A 21 -9.32 -22.83 -9.36
N LYS A 22 -8.24 -23.62 -9.29
CA LYS A 22 -8.25 -25.06 -9.66
C LYS A 22 -9.26 -25.85 -8.83
N ARG A 23 -9.33 -25.60 -7.51
CA ARG A 23 -10.29 -26.23 -6.60
C ARG A 23 -11.72 -25.78 -6.88
N ALA A 24 -11.97 -24.50 -7.16
CA ALA A 24 -13.30 -24.01 -7.53
C ALA A 24 -13.82 -24.73 -8.79
N ARG A 25 -12.97 -24.89 -9.81
CA ARG A 25 -13.31 -25.68 -11.00
C ARG A 25 -13.60 -27.15 -10.66
N ALA A 26 -12.77 -27.78 -9.83
CA ALA A 26 -12.98 -29.17 -9.40
C ALA A 26 -14.29 -29.36 -8.63
N LEU A 27 -14.74 -28.34 -7.89
CA LEU A 27 -16.01 -28.31 -7.18
C LEU A 27 -17.22 -28.03 -8.10
N GLY A 28 -16.99 -27.77 -9.39
CA GLY A 28 -18.03 -27.54 -10.40
C GLY A 28 -18.43 -26.08 -10.59
N PHE A 29 -17.69 -25.13 -10.04
CA PHE A 29 -17.86 -23.70 -10.33
C PHE A 29 -17.07 -23.30 -11.58
N GLU A 30 -17.48 -22.20 -12.19
CA GLU A 30 -16.74 -21.52 -13.26
C GLU A 30 -15.90 -20.38 -12.62
N PRO A 31 -14.57 -20.53 -12.48
CA PRO A 31 -13.77 -19.54 -11.79
C PRO A 31 -13.47 -18.33 -12.69
N TYR A 32 -13.63 -17.15 -12.13
CA TYR A 32 -13.24 -15.87 -12.73
C TYR A 32 -12.18 -15.22 -11.83
N LEU A 33 -11.15 -14.61 -12.40
CA LEU A 33 -10.21 -13.73 -11.70
C LEU A 33 -10.38 -12.32 -12.21
N VAL A 34 -10.72 -11.38 -11.32
CA VAL A 34 -10.66 -9.95 -11.62
C VAL A 34 -9.34 -9.36 -11.11
N THR A 35 -8.61 -8.66 -11.97
CA THR A 35 -7.31 -8.04 -11.64
C THR A 35 -7.08 -6.77 -12.44
N ARG A 36 -6.34 -5.80 -11.88
CA ARG A 36 -5.88 -4.62 -12.62
C ARG A 36 -4.69 -4.87 -13.53
N ASN A 37 -3.95 -5.96 -13.28
CA ASN A 37 -2.71 -6.24 -13.98
C ASN A 37 -2.52 -7.74 -14.13
N PRO A 38 -3.04 -8.34 -15.21
CA PRO A 38 -2.86 -9.77 -15.50
C PRO A 38 -1.39 -10.21 -15.53
N ALA A 39 -0.47 -9.33 -15.95
CA ALA A 39 0.97 -9.66 -16.02
C ALA A 39 1.61 -9.94 -14.65
N ARG A 40 0.96 -9.52 -13.55
CA ARG A 40 1.38 -9.83 -12.18
C ARG A 40 1.29 -11.33 -11.84
N TYR A 41 0.51 -12.09 -12.60
CA TYR A 41 0.18 -13.48 -12.28
C TYR A 41 0.69 -14.41 -13.39
N PRO A 42 1.94 -14.90 -13.32
CA PRO A 42 2.50 -15.78 -14.34
C PRO A 42 1.68 -17.05 -14.59
N PHE A 43 0.99 -17.56 -13.57
CA PHE A 43 0.13 -18.73 -13.67
C PHE A 43 -1.11 -18.52 -14.57
N LEU A 44 -1.41 -17.28 -14.98
CA LEU A 44 -2.56 -17.01 -15.87
C LEU A 44 -2.39 -17.54 -17.29
N LYS A 45 -1.16 -17.84 -17.73
CA LYS A 45 -0.91 -18.40 -19.07
C LYS A 45 -1.66 -19.72 -19.31
N ASP A 46 -1.75 -20.55 -18.28
CA ASP A 46 -2.43 -21.86 -18.31
C ASP A 46 -3.54 -21.96 -17.25
N SER A 47 -4.07 -20.82 -16.80
CA SER A 47 -5.03 -20.79 -15.71
C SER A 47 -6.37 -21.37 -16.13
N VAL A 48 -7.02 -21.95 -15.13
CA VAL A 48 -8.37 -22.50 -15.25
C VAL A 48 -9.46 -21.42 -15.21
N ALA A 49 -9.08 -20.19 -14.85
CA ALA A 49 -9.99 -19.08 -14.59
C ALA A 49 -10.07 -18.11 -15.76
N HIS A 50 -11.27 -17.58 -15.99
CA HIS A 50 -11.49 -16.48 -16.92
C HIS A 50 -10.98 -15.17 -16.31
N VAL A 51 -10.12 -14.45 -17.03
CA VAL A 51 -9.51 -13.20 -16.54
C VAL A 51 -10.37 -12.02 -16.96
N VAL A 52 -10.68 -11.15 -16.00
CA VAL A 52 -11.38 -9.89 -16.21
C VAL A 52 -10.48 -8.76 -15.73
N GLU A 53 -10.18 -7.80 -16.60
CA GLU A 53 -9.40 -6.62 -16.23
C GLU A 53 -10.33 -5.51 -15.73
N ALA A 54 -10.18 -5.08 -14.47
CA ALA A 54 -10.99 -4.02 -13.87
C ALA A 54 -10.30 -3.42 -12.61
N GLU A 55 -10.81 -2.29 -12.12
CA GLU A 55 -10.35 -1.69 -10.86
C GLU A 55 -10.77 -2.55 -9.66
N THR A 56 -9.80 -3.22 -9.03
CA THR A 56 -10.05 -4.21 -7.96
C THR A 56 -10.15 -3.62 -6.56
N ARG A 57 -9.92 -2.32 -6.39
CA ARG A 57 -10.12 -1.63 -5.10
C ARG A 57 -11.47 -0.94 -4.98
N SER A 58 -12.20 -0.79 -6.09
CA SER A 58 -13.52 -0.18 -6.10
C SER A 58 -14.59 -1.26 -5.94
N PRO A 59 -15.35 -1.29 -4.83
CA PRO A 59 -16.47 -2.21 -4.68
C PRO A 59 -17.50 -2.06 -5.79
N ASP A 60 -17.75 -0.85 -6.28
CA ASP A 60 -18.72 -0.59 -7.35
C ASP A 60 -18.31 -1.22 -8.69
N GLU A 61 -17.03 -1.15 -9.03
CA GLU A 61 -16.48 -1.80 -10.23
C GLU A 61 -16.55 -3.33 -10.11
N LEU A 62 -16.23 -3.87 -8.93
CA LEU A 62 -16.38 -5.30 -8.65
C LEU A 62 -17.83 -5.77 -8.75
N ILE A 63 -18.79 -4.96 -8.30
CA ILE A 63 -20.22 -5.23 -8.46
C ILE A 63 -20.61 -5.20 -9.95
N GLY A 64 -20.08 -4.24 -10.72
CA GLY A 64 -20.28 -4.17 -12.17
C GLY A 64 -19.73 -5.38 -12.92
N VAL A 65 -18.59 -5.93 -12.48
CA VAL A 65 -18.04 -7.20 -12.98
C VAL A 65 -18.94 -8.35 -12.58
N ALA A 66 -19.31 -8.46 -11.30
CA ALA A 66 -20.17 -9.50 -10.75
C ALA A 66 -21.53 -9.58 -11.46
N ALA A 67 -22.14 -8.43 -11.78
CA ALA A 67 -23.42 -8.34 -12.48
C ALA A 67 -23.41 -8.94 -13.90
N LYS A 68 -22.23 -9.02 -14.54
CA LYS A 68 -22.07 -9.62 -15.87
C LYS A 68 -21.92 -11.15 -15.81
N LEU A 69 -21.71 -11.73 -14.62
CA LEU A 69 -21.47 -13.15 -14.44
C LEU A 69 -22.78 -13.90 -14.21
N GLY A 70 -22.97 -15.00 -14.94
CA GLY A 70 -24.12 -15.87 -14.77
C GLY A 70 -24.05 -16.66 -13.46
N ARG A 71 -25.11 -16.61 -12.65
CA ARG A 71 -25.27 -17.40 -11.41
C ARG A 71 -24.06 -17.28 -10.48
N LEU A 72 -23.65 -16.06 -10.16
CA LEU A 72 -22.53 -15.84 -9.24
C LEU A 72 -22.82 -16.45 -7.86
N ALA A 73 -21.99 -17.39 -7.44
CA ALA A 73 -22.15 -18.13 -6.20
C ALA A 73 -21.37 -17.53 -5.04
N GLY A 74 -20.23 -16.89 -5.30
CA GLY A 74 -19.36 -16.34 -4.26
C GLY A 74 -18.31 -15.37 -4.82
N ILE A 75 -17.83 -14.48 -3.96
CA ILE A 75 -16.71 -13.56 -4.22
C ILE A 75 -15.69 -13.77 -3.11
N TYR A 76 -14.41 -13.96 -3.46
CA TYR A 76 -13.34 -14.19 -2.50
C TYR A 76 -12.03 -13.53 -2.94
N SER A 77 -11.20 -13.10 -1.99
CA SER A 77 -9.81 -12.74 -2.27
C SER A 77 -8.87 -13.55 -1.39
N SER A 78 -7.84 -14.12 -2.00
CA SER A 78 -6.73 -14.74 -1.25
C SER A 78 -5.67 -13.72 -0.82
N SER A 79 -5.69 -12.53 -1.40
CA SER A 79 -4.72 -11.47 -1.14
C SER A 79 -5.20 -10.53 -0.06
N ASP A 80 -4.38 -10.36 0.98
CA ASP A 80 -4.64 -9.49 2.12
C ASP A 80 -5.13 -8.08 1.70
N TYR A 81 -4.52 -7.52 0.65
CA TYR A 81 -4.83 -6.17 0.17
C TYR A 81 -6.23 -5.97 -0.42
N PHE A 82 -6.92 -7.04 -0.80
CA PHE A 82 -8.19 -6.96 -1.55
C PHE A 82 -9.35 -7.69 -0.87
N VAL A 83 -9.12 -8.27 0.32
CA VAL A 83 -10.17 -8.91 1.12
C VAL A 83 -11.29 -7.93 1.44
N GLU A 84 -10.98 -6.69 1.79
CA GLU A 84 -11.98 -5.66 2.12
C GLU A 84 -12.87 -5.30 0.93
N ALA A 85 -12.26 -5.09 -0.25
CA ALA A 85 -12.99 -4.75 -1.47
C ALA A 85 -13.88 -5.92 -1.92
N ALA A 86 -13.35 -7.14 -1.90
CA ALA A 86 -14.10 -8.36 -2.20
C ALA A 86 -15.30 -8.54 -1.26
N SER A 87 -15.08 -8.36 0.05
CA SER A 87 -16.14 -8.50 1.05
C SER A 87 -17.19 -7.40 0.95
N SER A 88 -16.79 -6.17 0.66
CA SER A 88 -17.70 -5.04 0.41
C SER A 88 -18.61 -5.31 -0.79
N ALA A 89 -18.03 -5.75 -1.91
CA ALA A 89 -18.79 -6.10 -3.10
C ALA A 89 -19.76 -7.27 -2.85
N ALA A 90 -19.28 -8.34 -2.20
CA ALA A 90 -20.10 -9.50 -1.82
C ALA A 90 -21.29 -9.11 -0.93
N THR A 91 -21.03 -8.30 0.10
CA THR A 91 -22.06 -7.81 1.04
C THR A 91 -23.12 -6.99 0.30
N ALA A 92 -22.71 -6.10 -0.61
CA ALA A 92 -23.61 -5.21 -1.35
C ALA A 92 -24.60 -5.97 -2.25
N ILE A 93 -24.22 -7.13 -2.75
CA ILE A 93 -25.07 -7.97 -3.61
C ILE A 93 -25.71 -9.17 -2.88
N GLY A 94 -25.58 -9.21 -1.55
CA GLY A 94 -26.24 -10.23 -0.70
C GLY A 94 -25.57 -11.61 -0.71
N LEU A 95 -24.29 -11.70 -1.07
CA LEU A 95 -23.51 -12.95 -0.95
C LEU A 95 -22.88 -13.10 0.44
N PRO A 96 -22.58 -14.34 0.87
CA PRO A 96 -21.86 -14.58 2.13
C PRO A 96 -20.51 -13.85 2.15
N ALA A 97 -20.29 -13.08 3.21
CA ALA A 97 -19.13 -12.20 3.32
C ALA A 97 -18.83 -11.88 4.79
N ALA A 98 -17.56 -11.60 5.09
CA ALA A 98 -17.16 -11.10 6.39
C ALA A 98 -17.50 -9.60 6.50
N ASN A 99 -17.71 -9.10 7.71
CA ASN A 99 -17.99 -7.69 7.93
C ASN A 99 -16.83 -6.82 7.37
N PRO A 100 -17.05 -5.98 6.34
CA PRO A 100 -15.98 -5.19 5.74
C PRO A 100 -15.29 -4.25 6.72
N LYS A 101 -16.01 -3.72 7.72
CA LYS A 101 -15.42 -2.86 8.76
C LYS A 101 -14.48 -3.65 9.68
N ALA A 102 -14.84 -4.89 10.02
CA ALA A 102 -13.98 -5.77 10.81
C ALA A 102 -12.70 -6.11 10.03
N ILE A 103 -12.82 -6.42 8.73
CA ILE A 103 -11.66 -6.63 7.85
C ILE A 103 -10.77 -5.38 7.81
N ALA A 104 -11.34 -4.18 7.61
CA ALA A 104 -10.60 -2.93 7.56
C ALA A 104 -9.84 -2.65 8.87
N THR A 105 -10.45 -2.96 10.02
CA THR A 105 -9.79 -2.88 11.34
C THR A 105 -8.62 -3.85 11.43
N CYS A 106 -8.80 -5.11 11.01
CA CYS A 106 -7.72 -6.11 11.03
C CYS A 106 -6.56 -5.71 10.10
N ARG A 107 -6.87 -5.21 8.92
CA ARG A 107 -5.90 -4.79 7.89
C ARG A 107 -5.02 -3.62 8.30
N ASN A 108 -5.51 -2.76 9.19
CA ASN A 108 -4.77 -1.63 9.73
C ASN A 108 -4.22 -2.00 11.11
N LYS A 109 -2.91 -2.27 11.20
CA LYS A 109 -2.26 -2.75 12.43
C LYS A 109 -2.42 -1.78 13.61
N TRP A 110 -2.58 -0.48 13.38
CA TRP A 110 -2.86 0.50 14.43
C TRP A 110 -4.29 0.35 14.97
N LYS A 111 -5.29 0.31 14.08
CA LYS A 111 -6.71 0.12 14.46
C LYS A 111 -6.91 -1.24 15.14
N GLN A 112 -6.27 -2.28 14.63
CA GLN A 112 -6.29 -3.62 15.22
C GLN A 112 -5.73 -3.61 16.64
N ALA A 113 -4.55 -2.99 16.85
CA ALA A 113 -3.95 -2.87 18.17
C ALA A 113 -4.86 -2.10 19.13
N ALA A 114 -5.44 -0.97 18.70
CA ALA A 114 -6.35 -0.18 19.51
C ALA A 114 -7.60 -0.97 19.92
N GLU A 115 -8.20 -1.73 19.00
CA GLU A 115 -9.40 -2.52 19.29
C GLU A 115 -9.09 -3.72 20.20
N LEU A 116 -8.02 -4.47 19.95
CA LEU A 116 -7.60 -5.57 20.82
C LEU A 116 -7.29 -5.08 22.24
N GLN A 117 -6.59 -3.95 22.37
CA GLN A 117 -6.30 -3.35 23.66
C GLN A 117 -7.57 -2.90 24.39
N ARG A 118 -8.54 -2.31 23.67
CA ARG A 118 -9.85 -1.91 24.22
C ARG A 118 -10.62 -3.11 24.77
N GLN A 119 -10.45 -4.28 24.16
CA GLN A 119 -11.07 -5.55 24.55
C GLN A 119 -10.23 -6.33 25.58
N SER A 120 -9.17 -5.73 26.13
CA SER A 120 -8.26 -6.35 27.09
C SER A 120 -7.54 -7.61 26.56
N ILE A 121 -7.40 -7.73 25.24
CA ILE A 121 -6.57 -8.77 24.62
C ILE A 121 -5.10 -8.32 24.70
N THR A 122 -4.24 -9.21 25.17
CA THR A 122 -2.82 -8.92 25.35
C THR A 122 -2.13 -8.74 24.00
N ILE A 123 -1.60 -7.53 23.77
CA ILE A 123 -0.80 -7.15 22.60
C ILE A 123 0.50 -6.50 23.05
N PRO A 124 1.53 -6.39 22.19
CA PRO A 124 2.72 -5.63 22.52
C PRO A 124 2.39 -4.14 22.62
N GLU A 125 3.12 -3.42 23.47
CA GLU A 125 3.03 -1.96 23.50
C GLU A 125 3.33 -1.39 22.12
N THR A 126 2.38 -0.64 21.57
CA THR A 126 2.39 -0.18 20.18
C THR A 126 2.18 1.33 20.15
N ARG A 127 3.01 2.03 19.38
CA ARG A 127 2.94 3.48 19.17
C ARG A 127 3.00 3.79 17.67
N LEU A 128 2.30 4.84 17.27
CA LEU A 128 2.27 5.34 15.90
C LEU A 128 3.33 6.43 15.72
N ALA A 129 4.11 6.34 14.64
CA ALA A 129 5.06 7.36 14.22
C ALA A 129 4.74 7.81 12.79
N THR A 130 4.68 9.12 12.56
CA THR A 130 4.52 9.72 11.23
C THR A 130 5.73 10.56 10.81
N SER A 131 6.65 10.82 11.75
CA SER A 131 7.90 11.52 11.52
C SER A 131 9.08 10.90 12.29
N VAL A 132 10.31 11.21 11.89
CA VAL A 132 11.53 10.83 12.63
C VAL A 132 11.50 11.38 14.06
N ARG A 133 10.94 12.57 14.26
CA ARG A 133 10.78 13.18 15.59
C ARG A 133 9.87 12.35 16.50
N ASP A 134 8.81 11.75 15.94
CA ASP A 134 7.96 10.83 16.70
C ASP A 134 8.71 9.57 17.09
N VAL A 135 9.52 9.02 16.17
CA VAL A 135 10.39 7.87 16.45
C VAL A 135 11.29 8.18 17.65
N GLU A 136 12.00 9.31 17.63
CA GLU A 136 12.87 9.73 18.74
C GLU A 136 12.11 9.88 20.06
N LYS A 137 10.93 10.53 20.01
CA LYS A 137 10.08 10.74 21.20
C LYS A 137 9.58 9.41 21.79
N ILE A 138 9.19 8.47 20.93
CA ILE A 138 8.74 7.13 21.36
C ILE A 138 9.90 6.38 21.99
N LEU A 139 11.08 6.40 21.35
CA LEU A 139 12.26 5.69 21.83
C LEU A 139 12.83 6.25 23.13
N ALA A 140 12.62 7.54 23.43
CA ALA A 140 12.98 8.13 24.72
C ALA A 140 12.20 7.51 25.90
N GLN A 141 11.07 6.84 25.64
CA GLN A 141 10.20 6.22 26.64
C GLN A 141 10.12 4.70 26.50
N ALA A 142 10.59 4.13 25.38
CA ALA A 142 10.50 2.71 25.09
C ALA A 142 11.75 1.94 25.53
N THR A 143 11.57 0.67 25.90
CA THR A 143 12.68 -0.26 26.13
C THR A 143 13.04 -0.98 24.84
N LEU A 144 14.31 -0.89 24.43
CA LEU A 144 14.86 -1.61 23.29
C LEU A 144 15.05 -3.12 23.62
N PRO A 145 14.98 -4.01 22.61
CA PRO A 145 14.75 -3.72 21.20
C PRO A 145 13.27 -3.48 20.88
N VAL A 146 13.02 -2.74 19.80
CA VAL A 146 11.69 -2.49 19.23
C VAL A 146 11.57 -3.08 17.83
N VAL A 147 10.35 -3.35 17.39
CA VAL A 147 10.02 -3.71 16.02
C VAL A 147 9.43 -2.49 15.32
N VAL A 148 10.01 -2.11 14.20
CA VAL A 148 9.49 -1.08 13.30
C VAL A 148 8.77 -1.78 12.15
N LYS A 149 7.50 -1.42 11.89
CA LYS A 149 6.69 -2.03 10.83
C LYS A 149 5.69 -1.05 10.22
N PRO A 150 5.39 -1.09 8.91
CA PRO A 150 4.33 -0.28 8.33
C PRO A 150 2.96 -0.60 8.95
N VAL A 151 2.04 0.38 8.98
CA VAL A 151 0.68 0.17 9.51
C VAL A 151 -0.14 -0.82 8.66
N SER A 152 0.09 -0.82 7.35
CA SER A 152 -0.57 -1.73 6.39
C SER A 152 0.46 -2.67 5.76
N GLY A 153 0.04 -3.80 5.20
CA GLY A 153 0.93 -4.70 4.45
C GLY A 153 0.97 -6.13 4.98
N SER A 154 1.68 -7.00 4.27
CA SER A 154 1.74 -8.45 4.51
C SER A 154 3.15 -9.02 4.29
N GLY A 155 3.39 -10.25 4.78
CA GLY A 155 4.60 -11.03 4.49
C GLY A 155 5.89 -10.49 5.12
N SER A 156 5.79 -9.83 6.28
CA SER A 156 6.92 -9.17 6.98
C SER A 156 7.62 -8.07 6.17
N SER A 157 6.98 -7.56 5.12
CA SER A 157 7.51 -6.48 4.28
C SER A 157 7.71 -5.20 5.08
N GLY A 158 8.93 -4.66 5.07
CA GLY A 158 9.28 -3.45 5.83
C GLY A 158 9.36 -3.65 7.35
N VAL A 159 9.31 -4.89 7.85
CA VAL A 159 9.41 -5.19 9.29
C VAL A 159 10.87 -5.38 9.68
N ARG A 160 11.33 -4.67 10.72
CA ARG A 160 12.72 -4.74 11.21
C ARG A 160 12.80 -4.73 12.73
N LEU A 161 13.61 -5.62 13.30
CA LEU A 161 14.04 -5.54 14.70
C LEU A 161 15.14 -4.49 14.83
N CYS A 162 14.96 -3.57 15.77
CA CYS A 162 15.88 -2.45 16.00
C CYS A 162 16.34 -2.47 17.46
N ASP A 163 17.63 -2.63 17.66
CA ASP A 163 18.31 -2.65 18.97
C ASP A 163 18.88 -1.28 19.36
N THR A 164 18.87 -0.32 18.44
CA THR A 164 19.36 1.04 18.63
C THR A 164 18.41 2.06 18.00
N ALA A 165 18.47 3.31 18.46
CA ALA A 165 17.65 4.39 17.90
C ALA A 165 17.99 4.67 16.43
N ALA A 166 19.27 4.63 16.06
CA ALA A 166 19.70 4.80 14.67
C ALA A 166 19.12 3.71 13.75
N ALA A 167 19.09 2.45 14.20
CA ALA A 167 18.47 1.36 13.45
C ALA A 167 16.95 1.58 13.27
N ALA A 168 16.27 2.06 14.31
CA ALA A 168 14.83 2.34 14.26
C ALA A 168 14.48 3.49 13.30
N ILE A 169 15.27 4.58 13.27
CA ILE A 169 15.08 5.69 12.32
C ILE A 169 15.28 5.21 10.89
N LYS A 170 16.36 4.45 10.62
CA LYS A 170 16.60 3.87 9.29
C LYS A 170 15.47 2.92 8.86
N ALA A 171 14.99 2.10 9.78
CA ALA A 171 13.86 1.20 9.52
C ALA A 171 12.56 1.96 9.24
N PHE A 172 12.32 3.08 9.93
CA PHE A 172 11.17 3.95 9.72
C PHE A 172 11.16 4.53 8.30
N GLU A 173 12.29 5.06 7.84
CA GLU A 173 12.42 5.58 6.47
C GLU A 173 12.18 4.49 5.42
N SER A 174 12.75 3.30 5.62
CA SER A 174 12.54 2.15 4.72
C SER A 174 11.10 1.65 4.71
N ALA A 175 10.44 1.62 5.88
CA ALA A 175 9.06 1.13 6.02
C ALA A 175 8.05 1.98 5.23
N ARG A 176 8.28 3.31 5.11
CA ARG A 176 7.39 4.22 4.38
C ARG A 176 7.28 3.90 2.88
N GLY A 177 8.36 3.42 2.28
CA GLY A 177 8.42 3.04 0.87
C GLY A 177 8.10 1.57 0.58
N ALA A 178 8.10 0.70 1.60
CA ALA A 178 8.08 -0.75 1.44
C ALA A 178 6.87 -1.32 0.67
N LEU A 179 5.74 -0.61 0.66
CA LEU A 179 4.51 -1.06 -0.01
C LEU A 179 4.33 -0.51 -1.44
N LEU A 180 5.13 0.49 -1.82
CA LEU A 180 5.00 1.15 -3.12
C LEU A 180 5.30 0.15 -4.24
N ASP A 181 6.40 -0.58 -4.11
CA ASP A 181 6.86 -1.55 -5.11
C ASP A 181 5.96 -2.80 -5.21
N GLN A 182 5.22 -3.14 -4.15
CA GLN A 182 4.45 -4.39 -4.09
C GLN A 182 3.02 -4.25 -4.63
N VAL A 183 2.36 -3.15 -4.29
CA VAL A 183 0.94 -2.93 -4.60
C VAL A 183 0.63 -1.48 -4.98
N GLY A 184 1.63 -0.63 -5.16
CA GLY A 184 1.44 0.79 -5.49
C GLY A 184 0.79 1.60 -4.37
N LEU A 185 1.01 1.22 -3.10
CA LEU A 185 0.48 1.94 -1.95
C LEU A 185 1.61 2.61 -1.17
N CYS A 186 1.40 3.85 -0.72
CA CYS A 186 2.22 4.46 0.32
C CYS A 186 1.65 4.09 1.69
N SER A 187 2.50 3.73 2.66
CA SER A 187 2.12 3.67 4.08
C SER A 187 2.91 4.75 4.80
N PRO A 188 2.42 6.01 4.83
CA PRO A 188 3.13 7.09 5.53
C PRO A 188 3.25 6.81 7.03
N ASP A 189 2.30 6.05 7.57
CA ASP A 189 2.25 5.69 8.97
C ASP A 189 3.04 4.40 9.25
N VAL A 190 3.87 4.46 10.28
CA VAL A 190 4.72 3.36 10.74
C VAL A 190 4.48 3.12 12.23
N LEU A 191 4.49 1.85 12.63
CA LEU A 191 4.38 1.42 14.02
C LEU A 191 5.75 1.16 14.61
N ILE A 192 5.94 1.63 15.84
CA ILE A 192 7.00 1.20 16.73
C ILE A 192 6.37 0.35 17.83
N GLN A 193 6.79 -0.90 17.89
CA GLN A 193 6.20 -1.90 18.77
C GLN A 193 7.28 -2.49 19.68
N LYS A 194 6.98 -2.71 20.96
CA LYS A 194 7.87 -3.44 21.87
C LYS A 194 8.13 -4.84 21.32
N TYR A 195 9.39 -5.24 21.24
CA TYR A 195 9.72 -6.60 20.85
C TYR A 195 9.35 -7.59 21.96
N ILE A 196 8.51 -8.57 21.63
CA ILE A 196 8.15 -9.65 22.56
C ILE A 196 9.13 -10.81 22.35
N ARG A 197 9.91 -11.12 23.39
CA ARG A 197 10.82 -12.25 23.39
C ARG A 197 10.03 -13.53 23.66
N GLY A 198 10.08 -14.48 22.74
CA GLY A 198 9.41 -15.76 22.89
C GLY A 198 9.38 -16.56 21.58
N LYS A 199 8.75 -17.73 21.64
CA LYS A 199 8.46 -18.54 20.45
C LYS A 199 7.15 -18.06 19.81
N GLU A 200 7.15 -17.96 18.49
CA GLU A 200 5.99 -17.52 17.72
C GLU A 200 5.19 -18.72 17.21
N TYR A 201 3.88 -18.56 17.18
CA TYR A 201 2.91 -19.55 16.77
C TYR A 201 1.83 -18.87 15.93
N SER A 202 1.09 -19.68 15.19
CA SER A 202 -0.15 -19.23 14.57
C SER A 202 -1.33 -20.13 14.92
N ALA A 203 -2.53 -19.60 14.83
CA ALA A 203 -3.78 -20.37 14.84
C ALA A 203 -4.52 -20.12 13.53
N GLU A 204 -4.99 -21.19 12.90
CA GLU A 204 -5.89 -21.09 11.76
C GLU A 204 -7.32 -21.27 12.23
N ILE A 205 -8.17 -20.27 11.98
CA ILE A 205 -9.56 -20.24 12.43
C ILE A 205 -10.48 -20.11 11.22
N ILE A 206 -11.62 -20.80 11.25
CA ILE A 206 -12.75 -20.54 10.34
C ILE A 206 -13.93 -20.06 11.17
N ALA A 207 -14.41 -18.87 10.86
CA ALA A 207 -15.63 -18.31 11.41
C ALA A 207 -16.81 -18.65 10.50
N ASN A 208 -17.90 -19.16 11.08
CA ASN A 208 -19.15 -19.39 10.36
C ASN A 208 -20.33 -19.17 11.32
N ASP A 209 -21.23 -18.25 10.94
CA ASP A 209 -22.45 -17.94 11.69
C ASP A 209 -22.15 -17.61 13.17
N GLY A 210 -21.13 -16.77 13.41
CA GLY A 210 -20.69 -16.37 14.75
C GLY A 210 -19.92 -17.45 15.53
N THR A 211 -19.87 -18.69 15.04
CA THR A 211 -19.09 -19.76 15.66
C THR A 211 -17.68 -19.78 15.10
N LEU A 212 -16.69 -19.75 16.00
CA LEU A 212 -15.26 -19.72 15.65
C LEU A 212 -14.62 -21.09 15.86
N HIS A 213 -14.19 -21.70 14.77
CA HIS A 213 -13.57 -23.02 14.78
C HIS A 213 -12.06 -22.92 14.55
N CYS A 214 -11.28 -23.15 15.61
CA CYS A 214 -9.83 -23.28 15.49
C CYS A 214 -9.49 -24.65 14.85
N LEU A 215 -8.87 -24.63 13.68
CA LEU A 215 -8.38 -25.81 12.98
C LEU A 215 -7.11 -26.38 13.63
N GLY A 216 -6.37 -25.51 14.32
CA GLY A 216 -5.34 -25.87 15.29
C GLY A 216 -4.19 -24.86 15.33
N ILE A 217 -3.21 -25.15 16.19
CA ILE A 217 -2.08 -24.27 16.49
C ILE A 217 -0.83 -24.79 15.78
N LEU A 218 -0.08 -23.88 15.17
CA LEU A 218 1.15 -24.15 14.42
C LEU A 218 2.33 -23.48 15.11
N ALA A 219 3.47 -24.17 15.20
CA ALA A 219 4.72 -23.52 15.57
C ALA A 219 5.35 -22.87 14.34
N LYS A 220 5.86 -21.66 14.50
CA LYS A 220 6.43 -20.85 13.41
C LYS A 220 7.95 -20.76 13.53
N HIS A 221 8.64 -20.97 12.41
CA HIS A 221 10.09 -20.89 12.29
C HIS A 221 10.48 -19.67 11.47
N LYS A 222 11.41 -18.87 11.98
CA LYS A 222 11.89 -17.64 11.34
C LYS A 222 13.39 -17.69 11.11
N GLY A 223 13.84 -16.98 10.08
CA GLY A 223 15.24 -16.68 9.87
C GLY A 223 15.82 -15.78 10.97
N PRO A 224 17.15 -15.58 10.97
CA PRO A 224 17.81 -14.77 11.99
C PRO A 224 17.39 -13.29 11.88
N PRO A 225 17.34 -12.56 13.01
CA PRO A 225 17.22 -11.10 13.02
C PRO A 225 18.29 -10.42 12.15
N PRO A 226 18.06 -9.21 11.63
CA PRO A 226 16.97 -8.28 11.97
C PRO A 226 15.66 -8.46 11.18
N CYS A 227 15.65 -9.40 10.23
CA CYS A 227 14.49 -9.73 9.39
C CYS A 227 13.73 -10.91 9.99
N PHE A 228 12.41 -10.95 9.82
CA PHE A 228 11.56 -12.01 10.37
C PHE A 228 11.03 -12.96 9.28
N VAL A 229 11.85 -13.25 8.27
CA VAL A 229 11.44 -14.11 7.15
C VAL A 229 11.10 -15.49 7.66
N GLU A 230 9.86 -15.93 7.45
CA GLU A 230 9.42 -17.24 7.91
C GLU A 230 10.01 -18.33 7.00
N VAL A 231 10.59 -19.36 7.62
CA VAL A 231 11.28 -20.46 6.95
C VAL A 231 10.58 -21.81 7.14
N GLY A 232 9.55 -21.87 7.97
CA GLY A 232 8.73 -23.07 8.10
C GLY A 232 7.66 -22.99 9.17
N HIS A 233 6.75 -23.97 9.15
CA HIS A 233 5.71 -24.14 10.16
C HIS A 233 5.52 -25.63 10.47
N ASP A 234 5.12 -25.93 11.71
CA ASP A 234 4.89 -27.29 12.21
C ASP A 234 3.47 -27.40 12.79
N PHE A 235 2.76 -28.45 12.42
CA PHE A 235 1.38 -28.70 12.83
C PHE A 235 1.19 -30.16 13.30
N PRO A 236 0.55 -30.40 14.45
CA PRO A 236 0.25 -29.41 15.48
C PRO A 236 1.54 -28.85 16.08
N ALA A 237 1.47 -27.71 16.75
CA ALA A 237 2.59 -27.19 17.52
C ALA A 237 3.01 -28.23 18.60
N PRO A 238 4.33 -28.45 18.83
CA PRO A 238 4.83 -29.44 19.79
C PRO A 238 4.66 -28.95 21.24
N LEU A 239 3.41 -28.86 21.68
CA LEU A 239 2.98 -28.41 23.00
C LEU A 239 1.98 -29.40 23.60
N PRO A 240 1.83 -29.46 24.93
CA PRO A 240 0.80 -30.27 25.57
C PRO A 240 -0.60 -29.89 25.08
N GLU A 241 -1.48 -30.88 24.94
CA GLU A 241 -2.86 -30.70 24.45
C GLU A 241 -3.63 -29.61 25.21
N ARG A 242 -3.49 -29.55 26.53
CA ARG A 242 -4.08 -28.49 27.36
C ARG A 242 -3.63 -27.10 26.92
N SER A 243 -2.34 -26.93 26.64
CA SER A 243 -1.80 -25.65 26.17
C SER A 243 -2.32 -25.31 24.77
N LEU A 244 -2.46 -26.29 23.88
CA LEU A 244 -3.06 -26.08 22.56
C LEU A 244 -4.51 -25.56 22.67
N GLN A 245 -5.30 -26.13 23.59
CA GLN A 245 -6.67 -25.69 23.85
C GLN A 245 -6.73 -24.27 24.44
N GLU A 246 -5.88 -23.97 25.43
CA GLU A 246 -5.79 -22.63 26.03
C GLU A 246 -5.40 -21.57 24.98
N LEU A 247 -4.44 -21.88 24.11
CA LEU A 247 -4.01 -21.01 23.01
C LEU A 247 -5.07 -20.87 21.91
N ALA A 248 -5.81 -21.94 21.62
CA ALA A 248 -6.94 -21.87 20.68
C ALA A 248 -8.04 -20.95 21.21
N CYS A 249 -8.40 -21.05 22.50
CA CYS A 249 -9.33 -20.14 23.14
C CYS A 249 -8.84 -18.68 23.10
N PHE A 250 -7.55 -18.46 23.34
CA PHE A 250 -6.94 -17.13 23.25
C PHE A 250 -6.97 -16.55 21.83
N ALA A 251 -6.66 -17.34 20.81
CA ALA A 251 -6.74 -16.89 19.42
C ALA A 251 -8.19 -16.61 19.00
N VAL A 252 -9.14 -17.47 19.40
CA VAL A 252 -10.58 -17.29 19.16
C VAL A 252 -11.10 -16.01 19.81
N SER A 253 -10.69 -15.70 21.05
CA SER A 253 -11.11 -14.46 21.71
C SER A 253 -10.59 -13.21 20.99
N ALA A 254 -9.38 -13.24 20.43
CA ALA A 254 -8.84 -12.15 19.63
C ALA A 254 -9.63 -11.94 18.32
N VAL A 255 -10.00 -13.02 17.62
CA VAL A 255 -10.82 -12.95 16.40
C VAL A 255 -12.23 -12.43 16.71
N SER A 256 -12.84 -12.91 17.78
CA SER A 256 -14.14 -12.45 18.26
C SER A 256 -14.11 -10.96 18.66
N ALA A 257 -13.07 -10.53 19.37
CA ALA A 257 -12.87 -9.14 19.78
C ALA A 257 -12.83 -8.16 18.60
N LEU A 258 -12.37 -8.61 17.43
CA LEU A 258 -12.29 -7.82 16.20
C LEU A 258 -13.59 -7.87 15.36
N GLY A 259 -14.61 -8.62 15.80
CA GLY A 259 -15.89 -8.74 15.11
C GLY A 259 -15.84 -9.56 13.81
N LEU A 260 -14.89 -10.49 13.71
CA LEU A 260 -14.80 -11.43 12.59
C LEU A 260 -15.67 -12.67 12.86
N GLU A 261 -16.87 -12.69 12.27
CA GLU A 261 -17.88 -13.73 12.50
C GLU A 261 -18.09 -14.67 11.30
N PHE A 262 -17.42 -14.39 10.18
CA PHE A 262 -17.49 -15.17 8.95
C PHE A 262 -16.12 -15.20 8.24
N GLY A 263 -15.78 -16.34 7.64
CA GLY A 263 -14.59 -16.52 6.81
C GLY A 263 -13.34 -17.00 7.58
N PRO A 264 -12.24 -17.24 6.88
CA PRO A 264 -10.98 -17.67 7.49
C PRO A 264 -10.25 -16.51 8.20
N ALA A 265 -9.55 -16.83 9.29
CA ALA A 265 -8.64 -15.93 9.98
C ALA A 265 -7.33 -16.65 10.34
N HIS A 266 -6.21 -16.00 10.05
CA HIS A 266 -4.86 -16.41 10.44
C HIS A 266 -4.38 -15.51 11.57
N VAL A 267 -4.19 -16.10 12.76
CA VAL A 267 -3.81 -15.36 13.97
C VAL A 267 -2.36 -15.69 14.32
N GLU A 268 -1.52 -14.68 14.45
CA GLU A 268 -0.12 -14.78 14.84
C GLU A 268 0.06 -14.29 16.27
N PHE A 269 0.76 -15.06 17.11
CA PHE A 269 1.00 -14.72 18.50
C PHE A 269 2.34 -15.27 19.01
N VAL A 270 2.85 -14.67 20.07
CA VAL A 270 4.07 -15.11 20.77
C VAL A 270 3.69 -15.62 22.15
N ILE A 271 4.23 -16.78 22.54
CA ILE A 271 4.18 -17.23 23.94
C ILE A 271 5.35 -16.57 24.67
N ALA A 272 5.04 -15.68 25.61
CA ALA A 272 5.98 -15.00 26.47
C ALA A 272 5.51 -15.10 27.94
N GLU A 273 6.33 -14.63 28.89
CA GLU A 273 5.89 -14.46 30.27
C GLU A 273 5.17 -13.10 30.43
N PRO A 274 3.99 -13.03 31.10
CA PRO A 274 3.30 -14.11 31.82
C PRO A 274 2.30 -14.94 30.98
N GLY A 275 2.12 -14.64 29.70
CA GLY A 275 1.16 -15.34 28.84
C GLY A 275 1.31 -15.02 27.35
N PRO A 276 0.41 -15.56 26.50
CA PRO A 276 0.46 -15.34 25.06
C PRO A 276 0.12 -13.88 24.70
N VAL A 277 0.73 -13.38 23.63
CA VAL A 277 0.59 -12.01 23.15
C VAL A 277 0.26 -12.02 21.65
N ILE A 278 -0.87 -11.44 21.26
CA ILE A 278 -1.28 -11.34 19.84
C ILE A 278 -0.34 -10.39 19.10
N ILE A 279 0.26 -10.86 18.01
CA ILE A 279 1.08 -10.06 17.11
C ILE A 279 0.23 -9.48 15.99
N GLU A 280 -0.63 -10.30 15.38
CA GLU A 280 -1.48 -9.90 14.26
C GLU A 280 -2.64 -10.90 14.03
N VAL A 281 -3.81 -10.39 13.64
CA VAL A 281 -4.96 -11.15 13.14
C VAL A 281 -5.21 -10.75 11.70
N ASN A 282 -5.12 -11.71 10.78
CA ASN A 282 -5.32 -11.52 9.35
C ASN A 282 -6.64 -12.18 8.91
N PRO A 283 -7.60 -11.46 8.30
CA PRO A 283 -8.93 -11.98 7.96
C PRO A 283 -8.93 -12.79 6.65
N ARG A 284 -8.00 -13.72 6.51
CA ARG A 284 -7.84 -14.61 5.35
C ARG A 284 -7.13 -15.90 5.75
N LEU A 285 -6.99 -16.82 4.80
CA LEU A 285 -6.11 -17.98 4.95
C LEU A 285 -4.65 -17.56 5.12
N ALA A 286 -3.91 -18.37 5.88
CA ALA A 286 -2.45 -18.29 5.96
C ALA A 286 -1.79 -18.31 4.58
N GLY A 287 -0.66 -17.60 4.48
CA GLY A 287 0.14 -17.55 3.26
C GLY A 287 0.96 -18.82 3.01
N GLY A 288 1.67 -18.85 1.87
CA GLY A 288 2.46 -20.01 1.46
C GLY A 288 1.58 -21.23 1.18
N MET A 289 2.06 -22.43 1.53
CA MET A 289 1.31 -23.69 1.41
C MET A 289 0.82 -24.22 2.76
N ILE A 290 0.65 -23.36 3.76
CA ILE A 290 0.11 -23.75 5.07
C ILE A 290 -1.30 -24.35 4.95
N PRO A 291 -2.26 -23.77 4.18
CA PRO A 291 -3.57 -24.39 4.03
C PRO A 291 -3.53 -25.75 3.31
N VAL A 292 -2.55 -25.98 2.43
CA VAL A 292 -2.34 -27.28 1.76
C VAL A 292 -1.78 -28.31 2.74
N MET A 293 -0.77 -27.93 3.52
CA MET A 293 -0.24 -28.76 4.61
C MET A 293 -1.35 -29.19 5.57
N LEU A 294 -2.16 -28.23 6.04
CA LEU A 294 -3.31 -28.52 6.90
C LEU A 294 -4.34 -29.41 6.22
N SER A 295 -4.56 -29.24 4.91
CA SER A 295 -5.50 -30.09 4.17
C SER A 295 -5.08 -31.56 4.18
N HIS A 296 -3.78 -31.84 4.04
CA HIS A 296 -3.26 -33.19 4.12
C HIS A 296 -3.20 -33.75 5.55
N ALA A 297 -2.81 -32.91 6.51
CA ALA A 297 -2.76 -33.26 7.92
C ALA A 297 -4.15 -33.62 8.45
N LEU A 298 -5.14 -32.75 8.23
CA LEU A 298 -6.53 -32.90 8.66
C LEU A 298 -7.38 -33.76 7.72
N ARG A 299 -6.79 -34.27 6.63
CA ARG A 299 -7.46 -35.09 5.59
C ARG A 299 -8.74 -34.45 5.04
N THR A 300 -8.79 -33.12 5.02
CA THR A 300 -9.95 -32.32 4.61
C THR A 300 -9.45 -31.10 3.85
N SER A 301 -9.93 -30.85 2.63
CA SER A 301 -9.48 -29.69 1.84
C SER A 301 -9.95 -28.37 2.48
N ILE A 302 -9.02 -27.61 3.05
CA ILE A 302 -9.28 -26.29 3.62
C ILE A 302 -9.66 -25.28 2.51
N LEU A 303 -9.07 -25.43 1.33
CA LEU A 303 -9.42 -24.59 0.18
C LEU A 303 -10.88 -24.82 -0.25
N ASP A 304 -11.32 -26.09 -0.32
CA ASP A 304 -12.69 -26.43 -0.69
C ASP A 304 -13.68 -25.94 0.37
N MET A 305 -13.29 -26.04 1.64
CA MET A 305 -14.08 -25.56 2.76
C MET A 305 -14.34 -24.06 2.65
N VAL A 306 -13.30 -23.26 2.36
CA VAL A 306 -13.47 -21.81 2.15
C VAL A 306 -14.30 -21.51 0.90
N ILE A 307 -14.07 -22.19 -0.22
CA ILE A 307 -14.88 -21.98 -1.44
C ILE A 307 -16.35 -22.30 -1.19
N ASN A 308 -16.65 -23.42 -0.53
CA ASN A 308 -18.02 -23.81 -0.21
C ASN A 308 -18.65 -22.83 0.80
N LEU A 309 -17.91 -22.36 1.80
CA LEU A 309 -18.36 -21.36 2.77
C LEU A 309 -18.80 -20.06 2.08
N TYR A 310 -17.97 -19.51 1.19
CA TYR A 310 -18.28 -18.29 0.42
C TYR A 310 -19.34 -18.53 -0.66
N ALA A 311 -19.56 -19.78 -1.07
CA ALA A 311 -20.67 -20.18 -1.94
C ALA A 311 -21.99 -20.46 -1.19
N GLY A 312 -22.07 -20.10 0.10
CA GLY A 312 -23.27 -20.25 0.93
C GLY A 312 -23.61 -21.68 1.32
N GLN A 313 -22.62 -22.58 1.25
CA GLN A 313 -22.79 -23.97 1.70
C GLN A 313 -22.42 -24.08 3.18
N GLY A 314 -22.95 -25.13 3.83
CA GLY A 314 -22.65 -25.40 5.23
C GLY A 314 -21.16 -25.67 5.50
N PHE A 315 -20.71 -25.26 6.67
CA PHE A 315 -19.39 -25.57 7.20
C PHE A 315 -19.43 -26.83 8.05
N THR A 316 -18.45 -27.72 7.90
CA THR A 316 -18.25 -28.87 8.80
C THR A 316 -16.80 -28.85 9.27
N PRO A 317 -16.53 -28.69 10.58
CA PRO A 317 -15.17 -28.69 11.08
C PRO A 317 -14.49 -30.04 10.82
N PRO A 318 -13.17 -30.07 10.55
CA PRO A 318 -12.43 -31.32 10.45
C PRO A 318 -12.54 -32.13 11.74
N ARG A 319 -12.57 -33.47 11.63
CA ARG A 319 -12.60 -34.35 12.79
C ARG A 319 -11.23 -34.38 13.48
N ALA A 320 -11.23 -34.45 14.82
CA ALA A 320 -10.02 -34.73 15.59
C ALA A 320 -9.47 -36.11 15.23
N GLY A 321 -8.15 -36.21 14.96
CA GLY A 321 -7.48 -37.44 14.50
C GLY A 321 -6.67 -37.30 13.20
N GLY A 322 -6.13 -36.10 12.92
CA GLY A 322 -5.28 -35.84 11.77
C GLY A 322 -3.85 -36.35 11.94
N ARG A 323 -3.14 -36.42 10.81
CA ARG A 323 -1.68 -36.56 10.74
C ARG A 323 -0.99 -35.26 11.14
N ALA A 324 0.30 -35.32 11.45
CA ALA A 324 1.13 -34.14 11.57
C ALA A 324 1.58 -33.64 10.18
N GLY A 325 1.87 -32.35 10.09
CA GLY A 325 2.36 -31.68 8.88
C GLY A 325 3.46 -30.69 9.20
N ALA A 326 4.39 -30.54 8.26
CA ALA A 326 5.44 -29.53 8.33
C ALA A 326 5.64 -28.90 6.96
N ILE A 327 5.86 -27.59 6.92
CA ILE A 327 6.26 -26.86 5.71
C ILE A 327 7.63 -26.22 5.94
N ARG A 328 8.50 -26.28 4.94
CA ARG A 328 9.82 -25.64 4.93
C ARG A 328 9.99 -24.82 3.67
N PHE A 329 10.72 -23.71 3.77
CA PHE A 329 11.05 -22.82 2.66
C PHE A 329 12.56 -22.71 2.50
N ARG A 330 13.03 -22.71 1.26
CA ARG A 330 14.42 -22.37 0.90
C ARG A 330 14.50 -20.87 0.64
N LEU A 331 15.45 -20.20 1.27
CA LEU A 331 15.76 -18.79 0.97
C LEU A 331 16.91 -18.69 -0.03
N ALA A 332 16.90 -17.65 -0.84
CA ALA A 332 18.10 -17.20 -1.54
C ALA A 332 19.09 -16.58 -0.55
N HIS A 333 20.38 -16.86 -0.75
CA HIS A 333 21.46 -16.35 0.11
C HIS A 333 22.31 -15.26 -0.57
N GLU A 334 22.18 -15.11 -1.89
CA GLU A 334 22.84 -14.07 -2.68
C GLU A 334 21.88 -13.49 -3.71
N SER A 335 22.07 -12.20 -4.05
CA SER A 335 21.37 -11.54 -5.15
C SER A 335 22.09 -11.81 -6.47
N GLY A 336 21.33 -11.94 -7.55
CA GLY A 336 21.87 -12.17 -8.89
C GLY A 336 20.88 -12.87 -9.79
N LYS A 337 21.32 -13.25 -10.98
CA LYS A 337 20.48 -13.95 -11.94
C LYS A 337 20.56 -15.46 -11.74
N LEU A 338 19.39 -16.08 -11.58
CA LEU A 338 19.28 -17.50 -11.30
C LEU A 338 19.52 -18.29 -12.59
N LYS A 339 20.59 -19.08 -12.66
CA LYS A 339 20.86 -19.95 -13.82
C LYS A 339 19.95 -21.17 -13.81
N ARG A 340 19.85 -21.82 -12.65
CA ARG A 340 19.06 -23.04 -12.47
C ARG A 340 18.59 -23.18 -11.03
N LEU A 341 17.35 -23.64 -10.86
CA LEU A 341 16.81 -24.09 -9.58
C LEU A 341 16.05 -25.39 -9.80
N SER A 342 16.33 -26.41 -8.99
CA SER A 342 15.68 -27.73 -9.10
C SER A 342 15.79 -28.50 -7.80
N PHE A 343 14.99 -29.56 -7.65
CA PHE A 343 15.19 -30.55 -6.59
C PHE A 343 16.02 -31.72 -7.13
N SER A 344 17.03 -32.15 -6.37
CA SER A 344 17.82 -33.35 -6.68
C SER A 344 17.10 -34.65 -6.28
N ARG A 345 15.98 -34.53 -5.56
CA ARG A 345 15.12 -35.65 -5.16
C ARG A 345 13.71 -35.44 -5.68
N THR A 346 13.03 -36.55 -5.94
CA THR A 346 11.59 -36.54 -6.23
C THR A 346 10.80 -36.63 -4.92
N PRO A 347 9.66 -35.93 -4.80
CA PRO A 347 8.78 -36.07 -3.64
C PRO A 347 8.38 -37.54 -3.40
N GLY A 348 8.54 -38.00 -2.16
CA GLY A 348 8.10 -39.33 -1.73
C GLY A 348 6.66 -39.31 -1.16
N PRO A 349 6.14 -40.45 -0.69
CA PRO A 349 4.77 -40.53 -0.14
C PRO A 349 4.50 -39.62 1.07
N THR A 350 5.55 -39.30 1.84
CA THR A 350 5.50 -38.39 2.99
C THR A 350 5.68 -36.93 2.61
N VAL A 351 5.90 -36.62 1.33
CA VAL A 351 6.03 -35.25 0.81
C VAL A 351 4.95 -35.06 -0.26
N PRO A 352 3.69 -34.80 0.15
CA PRO A 352 2.58 -34.70 -0.80
C PRO A 352 2.71 -33.51 -1.76
N GLU A 353 3.48 -32.49 -1.40
CA GLU A 353 3.61 -31.28 -2.19
C GLU A 353 5.03 -30.68 -2.03
N ALA A 354 5.68 -30.33 -3.13
CA ALA A 354 6.89 -29.53 -3.15
C ALA A 354 6.95 -28.74 -4.46
N GLY A 355 7.48 -27.53 -4.41
CA GLY A 355 7.48 -26.64 -5.58
C GLY A 355 8.54 -25.57 -5.53
N LEU A 356 8.86 -25.06 -6.71
CA LEU A 356 9.74 -23.91 -6.90
C LEU A 356 8.89 -22.63 -6.95
N LEU A 357 9.41 -21.57 -6.33
CA LEU A 357 8.79 -20.24 -6.31
C LEU A 357 9.44 -19.28 -7.31
N LYS A 358 10.62 -19.65 -7.84
CA LYS A 358 11.36 -18.93 -8.88
C LYS A 358 11.91 -19.92 -9.91
N TYR A 359 12.16 -19.44 -11.12
CA TYR A 359 12.66 -20.25 -12.23
C TYR A 359 13.98 -19.71 -12.81
N GLY A 360 14.70 -20.56 -13.55
CA GLY A 360 15.92 -20.15 -14.24
C GLY A 360 15.66 -18.97 -15.20
N GLY A 361 16.56 -17.99 -15.18
CA GLY A 361 16.48 -16.73 -15.90
C GLY A 361 15.92 -15.56 -15.09
N GLU A 362 15.31 -15.81 -13.92
CA GLU A 362 14.77 -14.75 -13.06
C GLU A 362 15.86 -14.05 -12.23
N ASP A 363 15.67 -12.75 -12.01
CA ASP A 363 16.48 -11.97 -11.08
C ASP A 363 16.03 -12.19 -9.64
N VAL A 364 16.98 -12.56 -8.79
CA VAL A 364 16.78 -12.73 -7.36
C VAL A 364 17.42 -11.54 -6.65
N GLN A 365 16.62 -10.83 -5.86
CA GLN A 365 17.12 -9.85 -4.90
C GLN A 365 16.73 -10.25 -3.48
N ILE A 366 17.64 -10.05 -2.53
CA ILE A 366 17.39 -10.25 -1.10
C ILE A 366 16.75 -8.99 -0.52
N ASN A 367 15.50 -9.10 -0.11
CA ASN A 367 14.68 -8.02 0.44
C ASN A 367 14.56 -8.12 1.97
N GLY A 368 14.81 -9.29 2.54
CA GLY A 368 14.53 -9.61 3.94
C GLY A 368 13.05 -9.81 4.21
N ASP A 369 12.31 -10.38 3.26
CA ASP A 369 10.88 -10.72 3.36
C ASP A 369 10.54 -12.01 2.60
N PHE A 370 9.24 -12.34 2.48
CA PHE A 370 8.78 -13.59 1.84
C PHE A 370 9.26 -13.78 0.38
N ARG A 371 9.63 -12.70 -0.34
CA ARG A 371 10.12 -12.74 -1.73
C ARG A 371 11.50 -13.37 -1.87
N ASP A 372 12.19 -13.56 -0.75
CA ASP A 372 13.49 -14.24 -0.70
C ASP A 372 13.32 -15.77 -0.78
N ARG A 373 12.10 -16.28 -0.63
CA ARG A 373 11.81 -17.71 -0.75
C ARG A 373 11.91 -18.16 -2.21
N VAL A 374 12.66 -19.22 -2.47
CA VAL A 374 12.88 -19.78 -3.82
C VAL A 374 12.24 -21.14 -4.02
N ALA A 375 12.00 -21.89 -2.96
CA ALA A 375 11.35 -23.20 -3.01
C ALA A 375 10.60 -23.49 -1.70
N TYR A 376 9.68 -24.46 -1.75
CA TYR A 376 8.99 -24.97 -0.57
C TYR A 376 8.82 -26.48 -0.65
N ALA A 377 8.66 -27.12 0.51
CA ALA A 377 8.28 -28.53 0.64
C ALA A 377 7.32 -28.72 1.81
N VAL A 378 6.31 -29.57 1.62
CA VAL A 378 5.32 -29.96 2.61
C VAL A 378 5.52 -31.43 2.93
N GLY A 379 5.83 -31.74 4.19
CA GLY A 379 5.91 -33.09 4.73
C GLY A 379 4.69 -33.42 5.57
N VAL A 380 4.18 -34.66 5.48
CA VAL A 380 3.01 -35.15 6.23
C VAL A 380 3.25 -36.60 6.66
N ALA A 381 3.05 -36.87 7.94
CA ALA A 381 3.25 -38.19 8.55
C ALA A 381 2.37 -38.33 9.80
N ASP A 382 2.28 -39.54 10.37
CA ASP A 382 1.51 -39.75 11.60
C ASP A 382 2.15 -39.01 12.80
N GLU A 383 3.49 -38.98 12.85
CA GLU A 383 4.27 -38.26 13.87
C GLU A 383 4.89 -36.98 13.32
N LEU A 384 4.96 -35.93 14.15
CA LEU A 384 5.46 -34.61 13.75
C LEU A 384 6.93 -34.66 13.30
N ASP A 385 7.78 -35.35 14.04
CA ASP A 385 9.21 -35.44 13.72
C ASP A 385 9.43 -36.05 12.32
N ALA A 386 8.63 -37.04 11.94
CA ALA A 386 8.71 -37.66 10.61
C ALA A 386 8.25 -36.68 9.51
N ALA A 387 7.21 -35.89 9.74
CA ALA A 387 6.76 -34.86 8.80
C ALA A 387 7.82 -33.76 8.62
N VAL A 388 8.43 -33.31 9.73
CA VAL A 388 9.52 -32.32 9.73
C VAL A 388 10.73 -32.84 8.95
N ILE A 389 11.17 -34.07 9.23
CA ILE A 389 12.30 -34.69 8.53
C ILE A 389 12.01 -34.80 7.04
N ALA A 390 10.81 -35.22 6.64
CA ALA A 390 10.44 -35.34 5.23
C ALA A 390 10.48 -34.00 4.50
N ALA A 391 9.88 -32.95 5.08
CA ALA A 391 9.91 -31.60 4.52
C ALA A 391 11.35 -31.05 4.42
N GLN A 392 12.15 -31.25 5.47
CA GLN A 392 13.52 -30.77 5.54
C GLN A 392 14.43 -31.47 4.53
N GLN A 393 14.35 -32.80 4.42
CA GLN A 393 15.14 -33.55 3.44
C GLN A 393 14.80 -33.16 1.99
N MET A 394 13.53 -32.83 1.71
CA MET A 394 13.13 -32.36 0.39
C MET A 394 13.68 -30.96 0.12
N ILE A 395 13.57 -30.02 1.08
CA ILE A 395 14.06 -28.65 0.87
C ILE A 395 15.59 -28.59 0.77
N ASP A 396 16.30 -29.44 1.53
CA ASP A 396 17.77 -29.55 1.47
C ASP A 396 18.26 -30.18 0.16
N SER A 397 17.38 -30.87 -0.57
CA SER A 397 17.68 -31.40 -1.89
C SER A 397 17.68 -30.34 -3.00
N THR A 398 17.33 -29.09 -2.67
CA THR A 398 17.31 -27.98 -3.63
C THR A 398 18.72 -27.66 -4.12
N VAL A 399 18.91 -27.68 -5.44
CA VAL A 399 20.12 -27.26 -6.13
C VAL A 399 19.85 -25.91 -6.78
N MET A 400 20.67 -24.91 -6.42
CA MET A 400 20.57 -23.54 -6.89
C MET A 400 21.91 -23.12 -7.47
N ASP A 401 21.92 -22.76 -8.76
CA ASP A 401 23.10 -22.25 -9.46
C ASP A 401 22.81 -20.81 -9.90
N MET A 402 23.71 -19.88 -9.57
CA MET A 402 23.66 -18.50 -10.06
C MET A 402 24.50 -18.36 -11.36
N GLU A 403 24.17 -17.37 -12.20
CA GLU A 403 25.07 -17.00 -13.29
C GLU A 403 26.39 -16.45 -12.72
N GLU A 404 27.53 -16.93 -13.22
CA GLU A 404 28.83 -16.37 -12.85
C GLU A 404 28.85 -14.90 -13.26
N ALA A 405 29.06 -14.00 -12.30
CA ALA A 405 29.42 -12.62 -12.63
C ALA A 405 30.67 -12.69 -13.52
N ALA A 406 30.59 -12.12 -14.74
CA ALA A 406 31.72 -12.11 -15.66
C ALA A 406 32.95 -11.59 -14.92
N GLY A 407 33.91 -12.47 -14.65
CA GLY A 407 35.08 -12.19 -13.84
C GLY A 407 35.90 -11.06 -14.47
N GLU A 408 36.13 -10.01 -13.70
CA GLU A 408 37.21 -9.07 -13.96
C GLU A 408 38.53 -9.84 -13.92
N SER A 409 39.09 -10.10 -15.10
CA SER A 409 40.42 -10.64 -15.24
C SER A 409 41.43 -9.61 -14.74
N ASP A 410 42.27 -10.06 -13.79
CA ASP A 410 43.49 -9.44 -13.30
C ASP A 410 44.20 -8.58 -14.36
N ASN A 411 44.29 -7.27 -14.11
CA ASN A 411 45.41 -6.49 -14.63
C ASN A 411 45.83 -5.41 -13.63
N LYS A 412 46.85 -5.75 -12.84
CA LYS A 412 47.68 -4.77 -12.14
C LYS A 412 48.33 -3.87 -13.19
N GLN A 413 47.99 -2.57 -13.21
CA GLN A 413 48.98 -1.49 -13.10
C GLN A 413 48.38 -0.08 -13.15
N VAL A 414 48.81 0.70 -12.14
CA VAL A 414 49.05 2.15 -12.11
C VAL A 414 47.85 3.07 -11.85
N ALA A 415 48.00 3.79 -10.73
CA ALA A 415 47.18 4.88 -10.27
C ALA A 415 47.21 6.08 -11.22
N GLY A 416 46.03 6.66 -11.46
CA GLY A 416 45.83 7.96 -12.09
C GLY A 416 44.37 8.38 -11.92
N ALA A 417 44.14 9.46 -11.17
CA ALA A 417 42.84 10.00 -10.88
C ALA A 417 42.12 10.51 -12.15
N SER A 418 40.85 10.13 -12.34
CA SER A 418 39.83 10.99 -12.93
C SER A 418 38.43 10.49 -12.58
N GLU A 419 37.63 11.36 -11.97
CA GLU A 419 36.21 11.20 -11.69
C GLU A 419 35.42 10.91 -12.98
N GLY A 420 34.89 9.69 -13.11
CA GLY A 420 33.90 9.35 -14.13
C GLY A 420 32.52 9.27 -13.48
N ARG A 421 31.80 10.39 -13.40
CA ARG A 421 30.35 10.37 -13.12
C ARG A 421 29.67 9.64 -14.27
N TRP A 422 29.07 8.49 -13.98
CA TRP A 422 28.14 7.82 -14.89
C TRP A 422 26.89 8.70 -15.03
N ASN A 423 26.88 9.57 -16.03
CA ASN A 423 25.65 10.21 -16.46
C ASN A 423 24.99 9.32 -17.52
N LEU A 424 23.73 8.95 -17.29
CA LEU A 424 22.91 8.26 -18.29
C LEU A 424 22.88 9.05 -19.60
N HIS A 425 22.97 8.32 -20.72
CA HIS A 425 22.84 8.90 -22.06
C HIS A 425 21.49 9.64 -22.18
N PRO A 426 21.43 10.84 -22.81
CA PRO A 426 20.20 11.63 -22.87
C PRO A 426 18.99 10.89 -23.47
N GLU A 427 19.22 10.00 -24.44
CA GLU A 427 18.15 9.14 -24.99
C GLU A 427 17.68 8.06 -24.01
N ALA A 428 18.58 7.53 -23.16
CA ALA A 428 18.20 6.59 -22.11
C ALA A 428 17.42 7.27 -20.98
N MET A 429 17.69 8.55 -20.70
CA MET A 429 16.87 9.35 -19.78
C MET A 429 15.46 9.60 -20.33
N LYS A 430 15.28 9.75 -21.65
CA LYS A 430 13.94 9.88 -22.28
C LYS A 430 13.08 8.62 -22.15
N LEU A 431 13.69 7.44 -21.95
CA LEU A 431 12.98 6.17 -21.75
C LEU A 431 12.56 5.93 -20.29
N LEU A 432 13.24 6.58 -19.33
CA LEU A 432 13.02 6.42 -17.88
C LEU A 432 12.12 7.51 -17.27
N ALA A 433 12.02 8.68 -17.92
CA ALA A 433 11.05 9.71 -17.55
C ALA A 433 9.80 9.54 -18.44
N PRO A 434 8.60 9.30 -17.88
CA PRO A 434 7.39 9.30 -18.70
C PRO A 434 7.29 10.63 -19.47
N PRO A 435 6.83 10.62 -20.74
CA PRO A 435 6.60 11.87 -21.46
C PRO A 435 5.66 12.74 -20.61
N ILE A 436 6.14 13.93 -20.24
CA ILE A 436 5.29 14.93 -19.60
C ILE A 436 4.37 15.41 -20.71
N GLU A 437 3.15 14.88 -20.76
CA GLU A 437 2.12 15.45 -21.62
C GLU A 437 1.88 16.89 -21.18
N ILE A 438 2.18 17.82 -22.09
CA ILE A 438 1.80 19.21 -21.95
C ILE A 438 0.28 19.23 -21.97
N SER A 439 -0.34 19.42 -20.79
CA SER A 439 -1.78 19.63 -20.70
C SER A 439 -2.16 20.77 -21.65
N ARG A 440 -3.09 20.50 -22.57
CA ARG A 440 -3.56 21.45 -23.58
C ARG A 440 -4.25 22.69 -22.99
N ASP A 441 -4.52 22.71 -21.68
CA ASP A 441 -5.22 23.82 -21.02
C ASP A 441 -4.31 24.98 -20.58
N GLY A 442 -2.98 24.83 -20.67
CA GLY A 442 -2.00 25.86 -20.32
C GLY A 442 -2.03 26.27 -18.83
N ARG A 443 -2.71 25.51 -17.97
CA ARG A 443 -3.01 25.92 -16.59
C ARG A 443 -1.76 26.05 -15.72
N LEU A 444 -0.81 25.13 -15.85
CA LEU A 444 0.48 25.22 -15.15
C LEU A 444 1.33 26.40 -15.63
N LEU A 445 1.24 26.74 -16.92
CA LEU A 445 1.96 27.86 -17.51
C LEU A 445 1.41 29.21 -17.01
N ARG A 446 0.10 29.30 -16.74
CA ARG A 446 -0.50 30.48 -16.08
C ARG A 446 0.10 30.71 -14.71
N HIS A 447 0.18 29.68 -13.87
CA HIS A 447 0.78 29.80 -12.53
C HIS A 447 2.26 30.19 -12.59
N GLN A 448 3.02 29.62 -13.53
CA GLN A 448 4.41 30.03 -13.75
C GLN A 448 4.51 31.50 -14.18
N ALA A 449 3.69 31.95 -15.13
CA ALA A 449 3.68 33.35 -15.57
C ALA A 449 3.36 34.31 -14.42
N THR A 450 2.37 33.99 -13.58
CA THR A 450 2.01 34.79 -12.40
C THR A 450 3.15 34.87 -11.37
N ILE A 451 3.88 33.77 -11.15
CA ILE A 451 5.08 33.78 -10.29
C ILE A 451 6.16 34.69 -10.88
N ASP A 452 6.36 34.62 -12.20
CA ASP A 452 7.39 35.37 -12.91
C ASP A 452 7.08 36.87 -12.90
N GLU A 453 5.80 37.24 -13.03
CA GLU A 453 5.33 38.62 -12.85
C GLU A 453 5.64 39.14 -11.44
N ALA A 454 5.24 38.40 -10.40
CA ALA A 454 5.47 38.78 -9.01
C ALA A 454 6.96 38.91 -8.68
N HIS A 455 7.77 37.99 -9.22
CA HIS A 455 9.22 37.99 -9.05
C HIS A 455 9.88 39.18 -9.76
N LEU A 456 9.49 39.50 -10.99
CA LEU A 456 10.02 40.67 -11.72
C LEU A 456 9.71 41.99 -11.01
N VAL A 457 8.49 42.14 -10.50
CA VAL A 457 8.11 43.33 -9.71
C VAL A 457 8.99 43.44 -8.47
N MET A 458 9.22 42.33 -7.76
CA MET A 458 10.10 42.31 -6.59
C MET A 458 11.55 42.67 -6.96
N LEU A 459 12.12 42.07 -8.01
CA LEU A 459 13.49 42.36 -8.45
C LEU A 459 13.67 43.83 -8.84
N ALA A 460 12.70 44.41 -9.55
CA ALA A 460 12.74 45.81 -9.99
C ALA A 460 12.64 46.78 -8.81
N ASP A 461 11.85 46.46 -7.79
CA ASP A 461 11.70 47.31 -6.60
C ASP A 461 12.84 47.17 -5.60
N GLN A 462 13.55 46.04 -5.58
CA GLN A 462 14.83 45.91 -4.87
C GLN A 462 16.02 46.50 -5.64
N GLY A 463 15.79 47.05 -6.84
CA GLY A 463 16.83 47.62 -7.69
C GLY A 463 17.82 46.58 -8.25
N LEU A 464 17.46 45.30 -8.23
CA LEU A 464 18.28 44.20 -8.74
C LEU A 464 18.23 44.11 -10.27
N ILE A 465 17.15 44.62 -10.88
CA ILE A 465 17.00 44.76 -12.33
C ILE A 465 16.50 46.17 -12.67
N ASN A 466 16.87 46.67 -13.85
CA ASN A 466 16.36 47.95 -14.33
C ASN A 466 14.84 47.87 -14.59
N ARG A 467 14.09 48.89 -14.17
CA ARG A 467 12.63 48.97 -14.34
C ARG A 467 12.18 48.90 -15.79
N GLU A 468 12.93 49.46 -16.73
CA GLU A 468 12.64 49.38 -18.17
C GLU A 468 12.78 47.95 -18.67
N VAL A 469 13.80 47.21 -18.20
CA VAL A 469 14.00 45.78 -18.53
C VAL A 469 12.89 44.92 -17.93
N ALA A 470 12.51 45.18 -16.68
CA ALA A 470 11.40 44.47 -16.02
C ALA A 470 10.07 44.71 -16.76
N ALA A 471 9.77 45.96 -17.13
CA ALA A 471 8.57 46.31 -17.88
C ALA A 471 8.54 45.68 -19.28
N ASP A 472 9.70 45.57 -19.94
CA ASP A 472 9.83 44.89 -21.23
C ASP A 472 9.56 43.38 -21.12
N LEU A 473 10.13 42.71 -20.11
CA LEU A 473 9.86 41.29 -19.83
C LEU A 473 8.39 41.03 -19.50
N LEU A 474 7.77 41.87 -18.66
CA LEU A 474 6.35 41.76 -18.33
C LEU A 474 5.46 41.83 -19.57
N LYS A 475 5.76 42.69 -20.55
CA LYS A 475 5.01 42.74 -21.82
C LYS A 475 5.06 41.41 -22.57
N HIS A 476 6.21 40.75 -22.60
CA HIS A 476 6.34 39.44 -23.26
C HIS A 476 5.61 38.33 -22.49
N ILE A 477 5.61 38.38 -21.16
CA ILE A 477 4.83 37.45 -20.32
C ILE A 477 3.33 37.63 -20.53
N PHE A 478 2.84 38.88 -20.55
CA PHE A 478 1.42 39.16 -20.86
C PHE A 478 1.04 38.70 -22.25
N HIS A 479 1.89 38.91 -23.27
CA HIS A 479 1.61 38.41 -24.61
C HIS A 479 1.53 36.86 -24.66
N LEU A 480 2.35 36.15 -23.87
CA LEU A 480 2.26 34.69 -23.76
C LEU A 480 0.95 34.24 -23.10
N GLN A 481 0.46 34.98 -22.11
CA GLN A 481 -0.83 34.72 -21.46
C GLN A 481 -2.01 35.03 -22.39
N ASP A 482 -1.97 36.15 -23.12
CA ASP A 482 -3.02 36.60 -24.05
C ASP A 482 -3.21 35.61 -25.21
N GLU A 483 -2.13 35.05 -25.73
CA GLU A 483 -2.20 33.98 -26.76
C GLU A 483 -2.51 32.60 -26.16
N GLY A 484 -2.76 32.49 -24.86
CA GLY A 484 -3.03 31.22 -24.17
C GLY A 484 -1.89 30.21 -24.25
N PHE A 485 -0.64 30.69 -24.38
CA PHE A 485 0.57 29.88 -24.56
C PHE A 485 0.59 29.00 -25.82
N GLN A 486 -0.17 29.36 -26.87
CA GLN A 486 -0.22 28.61 -28.13
C GLN A 486 1.17 28.34 -28.76
N SER A 487 2.12 29.25 -28.61
CA SER A 487 3.50 29.07 -29.10
C SER A 487 4.28 27.90 -28.47
N LEU A 488 3.80 27.40 -27.33
CA LEU A 488 4.36 26.27 -26.60
C LEU A 488 3.66 24.94 -26.94
N GLU A 489 2.56 24.96 -27.71
CA GLU A 489 1.86 23.74 -28.13
C GLU A 489 2.76 22.85 -29.02
N GLY A 490 2.83 21.56 -28.69
CA GLY A 490 3.56 20.57 -29.49
C GLY A 490 5.09 20.65 -29.40
N ARG A 491 5.66 21.52 -28.56
CA ARG A 491 7.11 21.55 -28.30
C ARG A 491 7.56 20.37 -27.44
N ASP A 492 8.69 19.76 -27.80
CA ASP A 492 9.34 18.73 -26.97
C ASP A 492 9.86 19.38 -25.67
N ALA A 493 9.36 18.91 -24.52
CA ALA A 493 9.73 19.42 -23.19
C ALA A 493 10.33 18.30 -22.31
N PRO A 494 11.43 17.64 -22.75
CA PRO A 494 11.94 16.42 -22.11
C PRO A 494 12.48 16.64 -20.69
N ARG A 495 12.63 17.90 -20.26
CA ARG A 495 13.12 18.29 -18.94
C ARG A 495 12.10 19.08 -18.11
N GLY A 496 10.88 19.24 -18.61
CA GLY A 496 9.74 19.89 -17.94
C GLY A 496 9.22 21.14 -18.66
N LEU A 497 7.93 21.42 -18.46
CA LEU A 497 7.18 22.55 -19.04
C LEU A 497 7.84 23.91 -18.81
N TYR A 498 8.45 24.13 -17.64
CA TYR A 498 9.08 25.39 -17.29
C TYR A 498 10.25 25.77 -18.22
N LEU A 499 11.02 24.79 -18.73
CA LEU A 499 12.13 25.06 -19.66
C LEU A 499 11.62 25.44 -21.05
N ALA A 500 10.51 24.84 -21.48
CA ALA A 500 9.89 25.20 -22.74
C ALA A 500 9.40 26.65 -22.69
N TYR A 501 8.76 27.03 -21.58
CA TYR A 501 8.36 28.42 -21.30
C TYR A 501 9.56 29.38 -21.28
N GLU A 502 10.63 29.07 -20.53
CA GLU A 502 11.82 29.91 -20.43
C GLU A 502 12.52 30.07 -21.79
N ALA A 503 12.61 29.00 -22.58
CA ALA A 503 13.18 29.04 -23.93
C ALA A 503 12.36 29.92 -24.88
N GLU A 504 11.03 29.88 -24.79
CA GLU A 504 10.16 30.74 -25.60
C GLU A 504 10.23 32.21 -25.15
N LEU A 505 10.26 32.46 -23.84
CA LEU A 505 10.44 33.81 -23.32
C LEU A 505 11.80 34.39 -23.75
N ALA A 506 12.87 33.59 -23.74
CA ALA A 506 14.18 33.97 -24.25
C ALA A 506 14.18 34.23 -25.76
N ALA A 507 13.42 33.45 -26.54
CA ALA A 507 13.27 33.68 -27.98
C ALA A 507 12.57 35.01 -28.29
N ARG A 508 11.64 35.46 -27.43
CA ARG A 508 10.88 36.71 -27.59
C ARG A 508 11.60 37.94 -27.07
N ALA A 509 12.11 37.87 -25.84
CA ALA A 509 12.70 39.00 -25.13
C ALA A 509 14.23 39.12 -25.35
N GLY A 510 14.85 38.06 -25.88
CA GLY A 510 16.30 37.90 -25.95
C GLY A 510 16.86 37.16 -24.71
N PRO A 511 17.89 36.31 -24.89
CA PRO A 511 18.39 35.42 -23.85
C PRO A 511 19.01 36.16 -22.66
N GLU A 512 19.65 37.30 -22.90
CA GLU A 512 20.23 38.14 -21.83
C GLU A 512 19.12 38.73 -20.95
N LYS A 513 18.06 39.27 -21.55
CA LYS A 513 16.93 39.84 -20.80
C LYS A 513 16.17 38.78 -20.02
N ALA A 514 15.80 37.68 -20.67
CA ALA A 514 15.12 36.56 -20.01
C ALA A 514 15.98 35.95 -18.89
N GLY A 515 17.31 35.99 -19.02
CA GLY A 515 18.26 35.53 -18.02
C GLY A 515 18.10 36.20 -16.65
N TRP A 516 17.71 37.48 -16.61
CA TRP A 516 17.51 38.22 -15.36
C TRP A 516 16.40 37.66 -14.48
N LEU A 517 15.44 36.94 -15.06
CA LEU A 517 14.34 36.32 -14.35
C LEU A 517 14.79 35.20 -13.40
N HIS A 518 15.96 34.60 -13.66
CA HIS A 518 16.55 33.58 -12.79
C HIS A 518 17.27 34.16 -11.57
N LEU A 519 17.44 35.48 -11.51
CA LEU A 519 18.16 36.11 -10.41
C LEU A 519 17.43 35.84 -9.09
N ALA A 520 18.14 35.27 -8.12
CA ALA A 520 17.62 34.87 -6.80
C ALA A 520 16.43 33.87 -6.82
N ARG A 521 16.16 33.22 -7.96
CA ARG A 521 15.12 32.19 -8.13
C ARG A 521 15.78 30.84 -8.39
N SER A 522 15.28 29.78 -7.79
CA SER A 522 15.66 28.42 -8.17
C SER A 522 14.52 27.72 -8.92
N ARG A 523 14.81 26.54 -9.46
CA ARG A 523 13.75 25.69 -10.01
C ARG A 523 12.86 25.11 -8.91
N ASN A 524 13.42 24.86 -7.72
CA ASN A 524 12.74 24.07 -6.70
C ASN A 524 11.70 24.89 -5.94
N ASP A 525 12.01 26.15 -5.61
CA ASP A 525 11.03 27.09 -5.05
C ASP A 525 9.96 27.47 -6.06
N LEU A 526 10.32 27.69 -7.34
CA LEU A 526 9.34 27.87 -8.42
C LEU A 526 8.34 26.70 -8.50
N ASN A 527 8.84 25.47 -8.58
CA ASN A 527 7.98 24.28 -8.67
C ASN A 527 7.12 24.07 -7.41
N ALA A 528 7.68 24.34 -6.22
CA ALA A 528 6.93 24.25 -4.97
C ALA A 528 5.80 25.28 -4.95
N THR A 529 6.06 26.52 -5.35
CA THR A 529 5.04 27.57 -5.43
C THR A 529 3.96 27.24 -6.46
N ILE A 530 4.31 26.73 -7.65
CA ILE A 530 3.32 26.27 -8.64
C ILE A 530 2.41 25.20 -8.04
N SER A 531 2.98 24.22 -7.33
CA SER A 531 2.21 23.13 -6.73
C SER A 531 1.19 23.64 -5.71
N LEU A 532 1.58 24.61 -4.87
CA LEU A 532 0.67 25.23 -3.91
C LEU A 532 -0.42 26.07 -4.57
N LEU A 533 -0.10 26.82 -5.64
CA LEU A 533 -1.10 27.59 -6.38
C LEU A 533 -2.13 26.68 -7.06
N VAL A 534 -1.69 25.56 -7.63
CA VAL A 534 -2.58 24.53 -8.22
C VAL A 534 -3.52 23.95 -7.16
N LEU A 535 -3.00 23.61 -5.98
CA LEU A 535 -3.80 23.09 -4.88
C LEU A 535 -4.80 24.12 -4.34
N ARG A 536 -4.38 25.37 -4.19
CA ARG A 536 -5.28 26.46 -3.78
C ARG A 536 -6.41 26.65 -4.78
N GLU A 537 -6.10 26.68 -6.08
CA GLU A 537 -7.11 26.82 -7.13
C GLU A 537 -8.09 25.64 -7.11
N ALA A 538 -7.59 24.40 -7.01
CA ALA A 538 -8.42 23.21 -6.94
C ALA A 538 -9.30 23.18 -5.67
N GLY A 539 -8.73 23.48 -4.52
CA GLY A 539 -9.45 23.54 -3.24
C GLY A 539 -10.55 24.60 -3.24
N CYS A 540 -10.27 25.79 -3.80
CA CYS A 540 -11.26 26.85 -3.98
C CYS A 540 -12.38 26.43 -4.93
N ALA A 541 -12.05 25.82 -6.07
CA ALA A 541 -13.04 25.36 -7.04
C ALA A 541 -13.97 24.29 -6.44
N ILE A 542 -13.41 23.27 -5.76
CA ILE A 542 -14.22 22.23 -5.09
C ILE A 542 -15.09 22.85 -3.99
N SER A 543 -14.55 23.77 -3.19
CA SER A 543 -15.31 24.49 -2.16
C SER A 543 -16.49 25.28 -2.75
N GLN A 544 -16.29 25.90 -3.92
CA GLN A 544 -17.34 26.62 -4.64
C GLN A 544 -18.42 25.67 -5.16
N GLU A 545 -18.07 24.55 -5.79
CA GLU A 545 -19.02 23.54 -6.27
C GLU A 545 -19.83 22.92 -5.11
N ILE A 546 -19.18 22.65 -3.97
CA ILE A 546 -19.89 22.23 -2.77
C ILE A 546 -20.88 23.32 -2.32
N GLY A 547 -20.48 24.60 -2.36
CA GLY A 547 -21.38 25.71 -2.06
C GLY A 547 -22.61 25.76 -2.96
N ILE A 548 -22.44 25.60 -4.28
CA ILE A 548 -23.54 25.56 -5.24
C ILE A 548 -24.49 24.39 -4.93
N ALA A 549 -23.94 23.20 -4.65
CA ALA A 549 -24.73 22.04 -4.27
C ALA A 549 -25.48 22.25 -2.95
N GLN A 550 -24.85 22.89 -1.97
CA GLN A 550 -25.46 23.25 -0.69
C GLN A 550 -26.62 24.23 -0.87
N ASP A 551 -26.48 25.25 -1.71
CA ASP A 551 -27.56 26.21 -2.00
C ASP A 551 -28.74 25.52 -2.71
N ALA A 552 -28.45 24.65 -3.68
CA ALA A 552 -29.48 23.85 -4.38
C ALA A 552 -30.22 22.90 -3.43
N LEU A 553 -29.51 22.25 -2.51
CA LEU A 553 -30.11 21.41 -1.47
C LEU A 553 -31.01 22.24 -0.56
N LEU A 554 -30.56 23.42 -0.12
CA LEU A 554 -31.33 24.27 0.79
C LEU A 554 -32.66 24.73 0.16
N GLN A 555 -32.67 25.07 -1.12
CA GLN A 555 -33.90 25.40 -1.85
C GLN A 555 -34.90 24.22 -1.86
N ARG A 556 -34.41 22.99 -2.04
CA ARG A 556 -35.26 21.79 -2.03
C ARG A 556 -35.69 21.39 -0.62
N VAL A 557 -34.87 21.64 0.40
CA VAL A 557 -35.20 21.38 1.81
C VAL A 557 -36.47 22.14 2.21
N GLU A 558 -36.57 23.41 1.85
CA GLU A 558 -37.72 24.25 2.18
C GLU A 558 -39.02 23.67 1.59
N GLU A 559 -39.01 23.35 0.29
CA GLU A 559 -40.15 22.73 -0.39
C GLU A 559 -40.49 21.34 0.15
N ALA A 560 -39.47 20.55 0.51
CA ALA A 560 -39.64 19.16 0.91
C ALA A 560 -39.98 18.98 2.40
N SER A 561 -39.74 20.00 3.22
CA SER A 561 -39.97 19.96 4.68
C SER A 561 -41.44 19.76 5.07
N ARG A 562 -42.38 20.16 4.21
CA ARG A 562 -43.83 20.05 4.40
C ARG A 562 -44.41 18.66 4.16
N PHE A 563 -43.65 17.74 3.55
CA PHE A 563 -44.12 16.39 3.25
C PHE A 563 -43.71 15.41 4.34
N VAL A 564 -44.58 14.45 4.64
CA VAL A 564 -44.27 13.34 5.54
C VAL A 564 -43.71 12.18 4.73
N ALA A 565 -42.56 11.66 5.14
CA ALA A 565 -41.93 10.48 4.56
C ALA A 565 -41.31 9.61 5.65
N PRO A 566 -41.16 8.29 5.42
CA PRO A 566 -40.42 7.43 6.34
C PRO A 566 -38.93 7.81 6.35
N LEU A 567 -38.35 7.96 7.54
CA LEU A 567 -36.90 7.95 7.74
C LEU A 567 -36.45 6.54 8.12
N TYR A 568 -35.26 6.16 7.67
CA TYR A 568 -34.78 4.79 7.76
C TYR A 568 -33.62 4.65 8.75
N SER A 569 -33.61 3.54 9.50
CA SER A 569 -32.47 3.06 10.29
C SER A 569 -32.16 1.64 9.86
N GLN A 570 -30.90 1.35 9.53
CA GLN A 570 -30.50 0.05 8.93
C GLN A 570 -31.43 -0.39 7.77
N TYR A 571 -31.83 0.55 6.90
CA TYR A 571 -32.76 0.34 5.79
C TYR A 571 -34.19 -0.09 6.17
N GLN A 572 -34.54 -0.06 7.45
CA GLN A 572 -35.90 -0.28 7.94
C GLN A 572 -36.58 1.05 8.25
N ILE A 573 -37.89 1.14 8.00
CA ILE A 573 -38.69 2.33 8.36
C ILE A 573 -38.62 2.50 9.87
N ALA A 574 -38.00 3.58 10.33
CA ALA A 574 -37.77 3.82 11.75
C ALA A 574 -38.83 4.76 12.32
N ILE A 575 -38.94 5.95 11.75
CA ILE A 575 -39.86 7.00 12.23
C ILE A 575 -40.39 7.84 11.07
N PRO A 576 -41.56 8.47 11.22
CA PRO A 576 -41.99 9.53 10.32
C PRO A 576 -41.04 10.74 10.42
N GLY A 577 -40.62 11.27 9.29
CA GLY A 577 -39.91 12.54 9.19
C GLY A 577 -40.31 13.26 7.91
N SER A 578 -39.43 14.11 7.38
CA SER A 578 -39.64 14.76 6.09
C SER A 578 -38.45 14.54 5.15
N PRO A 579 -38.67 14.47 3.83
CA PRO A 579 -37.56 14.45 2.88
C PRO A 579 -36.68 15.70 3.00
N GLY A 580 -37.24 16.83 3.43
CA GLY A 580 -36.47 18.03 3.76
C GLY A 580 -35.46 17.79 4.88
N HIS A 581 -35.84 17.09 5.95
CA HIS A 581 -34.91 16.74 7.04
C HIS A 581 -33.77 15.82 6.55
N TYR A 582 -34.08 14.89 5.64
CA TYR A 582 -33.07 14.05 5.00
C TYR A 582 -32.10 14.85 4.12
N LEU A 583 -32.60 15.72 3.24
CA LEU A 583 -31.76 16.59 2.40
C LEU A 583 -30.87 17.53 3.22
N LEU A 584 -31.39 18.03 4.35
CA LEU A 584 -30.61 18.85 5.28
C LEU A 584 -29.45 18.05 5.92
N SER A 585 -29.60 16.74 6.12
CA SER A 585 -28.49 15.89 6.58
C SER A 585 -27.35 15.81 5.56
N VAL A 586 -27.67 15.77 4.27
CA VAL A 586 -26.69 15.81 3.16
C VAL A 586 -26.01 17.17 3.10
N PHE A 587 -26.77 18.27 3.26
CA PHE A 587 -26.22 19.61 3.35
C PHE A 587 -25.16 19.72 4.47
N PHE A 588 -25.45 19.18 5.66
CA PHE A 588 -24.50 19.19 6.78
C PHE A 588 -23.30 18.27 6.55
N ALA A 589 -23.46 17.17 5.81
CA ALA A 589 -22.33 16.34 5.40
C ALA A 589 -21.37 17.12 4.49
N LEU A 590 -21.92 17.76 3.44
CA LEU A 590 -21.15 18.63 2.55
C LEU A 590 -20.50 19.81 3.28
N ARG A 591 -21.18 20.39 4.27
CA ARG A 591 -20.62 21.46 5.11
C ARG A 591 -19.34 21.01 5.83
N ARG A 592 -19.31 19.79 6.37
CA ARG A 592 -18.13 19.26 7.07
C ARG A 592 -16.96 19.08 6.11
N GLU A 593 -17.20 18.58 4.90
CA GLU A 593 -16.15 18.45 3.88
C GLU A 593 -15.64 19.82 3.41
N ARG A 594 -16.53 20.79 3.20
CA ARG A 594 -16.14 22.16 2.87
C ARG A 594 -15.32 22.83 3.98
N GLN A 595 -15.65 22.56 5.25
CA GLN A 595 -14.87 23.03 6.40
C GLN A 595 -13.46 22.41 6.42
N ARG A 596 -13.33 21.12 6.10
CA ARG A 596 -12.01 20.46 6.01
C ARG A 596 -11.16 21.06 4.90
N LEU A 597 -11.76 21.32 3.73
CA LEU A 597 -11.09 22.02 2.63
C LEU A 597 -10.64 23.42 3.04
N HIS A 598 -11.43 24.14 3.83
CA HIS A 598 -11.04 25.44 4.34
C HIS A 598 -9.81 25.35 5.27
N CYS A 599 -9.79 24.40 6.20
CA CYS A 599 -8.63 24.18 7.07
C CYS A 599 -7.37 23.79 6.26
N LEU A 600 -7.53 22.96 5.22
CA LEU A 600 -6.44 22.66 4.28
C LEU A 600 -5.89 23.92 3.60
N LEU A 601 -6.78 24.81 3.14
CA LEU A 601 -6.37 26.07 2.51
C LEU A 601 -5.68 27.01 3.50
N GLU A 602 -6.05 27.01 4.79
CA GLU A 602 -5.36 27.77 5.85
C GLU A 602 -3.93 27.27 6.11
N ASP A 603 -3.66 25.97 5.89
CA ASP A 603 -2.32 25.41 6.01
C ASP A 603 -1.41 25.87 4.84
N ILE A 604 -1.99 26.25 3.69
CA ILE A 604 -1.28 26.75 2.50
C ILE A 604 -1.13 28.28 2.53
N LYS A 605 -0.49 28.81 3.58
CA LYS A 605 -0.30 30.26 3.78
C LYS A 605 1.10 30.79 3.49
N ASN A 606 2.10 29.91 3.46
CA ASN A 606 3.50 30.30 3.25
C ASN A 606 3.90 30.14 1.77
N CYS A 607 4.57 31.14 1.21
CA CYS A 607 5.07 31.13 -0.15
C CYS A 607 6.51 30.59 -0.21
N PRO A 608 6.77 29.49 -0.97
CA PRO A 608 8.13 29.00 -1.18
C PRO A 608 9.03 29.92 -2.01
N MET A 609 8.43 30.77 -2.86
CA MET A 609 9.17 31.57 -3.84
C MET A 609 10.13 32.54 -3.13
N GLY A 610 11.41 32.51 -3.50
CA GLY A 610 12.48 33.26 -2.85
C GLY A 610 13.26 32.47 -1.79
N ALA A 611 12.92 31.19 -1.56
CA ALA A 611 13.70 30.29 -0.72
C ALA A 611 15.04 29.87 -1.36
N GLY A 612 15.17 29.93 -2.69
CA GLY A 612 16.39 29.53 -3.40
C GLY A 612 16.64 28.02 -3.42
N ALA A 613 17.85 27.60 -3.83
CA ALA A 613 18.21 26.19 -4.05
C ALA A 613 18.51 25.42 -2.74
N GLY A 614 17.71 25.65 -1.69
CA GLY A 614 17.85 25.04 -0.36
C GLY A 614 18.76 25.80 0.60
N GLY A 615 19.73 26.57 0.11
CA GLY A 615 20.63 27.38 0.95
C GLY A 615 20.20 28.84 1.17
N GLY A 616 19.04 29.25 0.66
CA GLY A 616 18.67 30.66 0.57
C GLY A 616 19.36 31.37 -0.59
N THR A 617 19.36 32.70 -0.55
CA THR A 617 20.06 33.58 -1.49
C THR A 617 20.81 34.67 -0.73
N SER A 618 21.99 35.05 -1.22
CA SER A 618 22.75 36.19 -0.69
C SER A 618 22.33 37.53 -1.30
N LEU A 619 21.41 37.51 -2.27
CA LEU A 619 20.88 38.70 -2.90
C LEU A 619 19.78 39.33 -2.01
N PRO A 620 19.73 40.66 -1.90
CA PRO A 620 18.75 41.35 -1.05
C PRO A 620 17.36 41.36 -1.72
N ILE A 621 16.70 40.19 -1.74
CA ILE A 621 15.32 40.07 -2.22
C ILE A 621 14.31 40.38 -1.11
N ASP A 622 13.06 40.62 -1.50
CA ASP A 622 11.90 40.74 -0.60
C ASP A 622 10.91 39.58 -0.82
N PRO A 623 11.08 38.44 -0.12
CA PRO A 623 10.20 37.29 -0.24
C PRO A 623 8.76 37.58 0.22
N LEU A 624 8.58 38.49 1.19
CA LEU A 624 7.25 38.85 1.69
C LEU A 624 6.45 39.59 0.63
N LYS A 625 7.09 40.49 -0.13
CA LYS A 625 6.46 41.14 -1.28
C LYS A 625 6.00 40.13 -2.33
N THR A 626 6.86 39.17 -2.68
CA THR A 626 6.52 38.11 -3.63
C THR A 626 5.36 37.26 -3.11
N ALA A 627 5.36 36.89 -1.82
CA ALA A 627 4.27 36.18 -1.18
C ALA A 627 2.93 36.95 -1.29
N ASN A 628 2.93 38.23 -0.94
CA ASN A 628 1.74 39.08 -0.99
C ASN A 628 1.17 39.22 -2.40
N LEU A 629 2.02 39.42 -3.41
CA LEU A 629 1.60 39.52 -4.82
C LEU A 629 0.97 38.21 -5.32
N LEU A 630 1.43 37.07 -4.81
CA LEU A 630 0.88 35.74 -5.10
C LEU A 630 -0.28 35.34 -4.17
N GLY A 631 -0.73 36.25 -3.30
CA GLY A 631 -1.84 36.03 -2.38
C GLY A 631 -1.54 35.04 -1.25
N PHE A 632 -0.28 34.84 -0.88
CA PHE A 632 0.14 34.15 0.34
C PHE A 632 0.27 35.16 1.49
N GLU A 633 0.20 34.68 2.74
CA GLU A 633 0.29 35.54 3.93
C GLU A 633 1.73 35.84 4.32
N LEU A 634 2.63 34.86 4.17
CA LEU A 634 4.00 34.93 4.66
C LEU A 634 4.96 34.25 3.67
N PRO A 635 6.24 34.63 3.63
CA PRO A 635 7.25 33.82 2.98
C PRO A 635 7.58 32.58 3.82
N SER A 636 8.14 31.56 3.19
CA SER A 636 8.66 30.40 3.92
C SER A 636 9.85 30.79 4.81
N PHE A 637 9.86 30.28 6.04
CA PHE A 637 10.90 30.56 7.04
C PHE A 637 12.16 29.70 6.90
N ASN A 638 12.06 28.55 6.24
CA ASN A 638 13.17 27.63 6.04
C ASN A 638 13.28 27.25 4.57
N SER A 639 14.44 27.49 3.97
CA SER A 639 14.66 27.30 2.53
C SER A 639 14.65 25.84 2.10
N LEU A 640 15.08 24.90 2.95
CA LEU A 640 15.03 23.46 2.66
C LEU A 640 13.61 22.94 2.75
N ASP A 641 12.88 23.32 3.79
CA ASP A 641 11.47 22.96 3.98
C ASP A 641 10.61 23.50 2.83
N ALA A 642 10.79 24.77 2.47
CA ALA A 642 10.06 25.44 1.38
C ALA A 642 10.10 24.66 0.06
N VAL A 643 11.25 24.04 -0.25
CA VAL A 643 11.46 23.35 -1.53
C VAL A 643 11.29 21.83 -1.45
N ALA A 644 11.45 21.23 -0.27
CA ALA A 644 11.37 19.78 -0.06
C ALA A 644 10.01 19.31 0.48
N SER A 645 9.28 20.16 1.20
CA SER A 645 7.99 19.80 1.78
C SER A 645 6.99 19.42 0.67
N ARG A 646 6.31 18.29 0.87
CA ARG A 646 5.22 17.79 0.03
C ARG A 646 3.99 17.48 0.87
N ASP A 647 3.93 18.02 2.09
CA ASP A 647 2.87 17.73 3.06
C ASP A 647 1.49 18.12 2.50
N HIS A 648 1.43 19.15 1.66
CA HIS A 648 0.24 19.59 0.92
C HIS A 648 -0.31 18.57 -0.09
N HIS A 649 0.46 17.56 -0.50
CA HIS A 649 -0.03 16.46 -1.34
C HIS A 649 -0.61 15.28 -0.54
N LEU A 650 -0.46 15.29 0.79
CA LEU A 650 -0.92 14.21 1.69
C LEU A 650 -2.19 14.57 2.48
N GLN A 651 -2.63 15.83 2.42
CA GLN A 651 -3.79 16.33 3.17
C GLN A 651 -5.10 16.28 2.37
#